data_AF-A0A4U8U956-F1
#
_entry.id   AF-A0A4U8U956-F1
#
_cell.length_a   1.000
_cell.length_b   1.000
_cell.length_c   1.000
_cell.angle_alpha   90.00
_cell.angle_beta   90.00
_cell.angle_gamma   90.00
#
_symmetry.space_group_name_H-M   'P 1'
#
loop_
_entity.id
_entity.type
_entity.pdbx_description
1 polymer ?
#
loop_
_entity_poly.entity_id
_entity_poly.type
_entity_poly.pdbx_seq_one_letter_code
_entity_poly.pdbx_strand_id
1 'polypeptide(L)'
;MKKLLTTPIYYVNDVPHIGHAYTTILADVMKKYWTLRGDDVFFLTGTDEHGQKIEEAAKKHGIKTIEYANSISEKFRDTWREYDIDYDKFIRTTYFEHILAVQKAFEIMYDRGDIYKGAYEGMYCVGCESFFTQTQVIDGIYCPDCSGKKETRLVKEESYFFALSKYQDKLLAWYKENPNCIMPSHKRNEVIKFVEQGLQDLSITRISFEWGIKIPLKLRDSKHIIYVWLDALMNYASALGYGLDYNNAKEQLSYKMEQNPCLESKMEYFDNTTHIVGKDILRFHAIYWPAFLMSLGLPLPKHILVHGWWTIDGVKMSKSIGNVIHPLDIKNAYPTDIFRYFLLREVPFGQDGDFSQIALITRNNGELSNDLGNLLNRLIGMSEKYFQFDLSKSYDENAYISQKEEISRIIKQSLAYMDSMQPHKFLESVWELFYLANTMITQIAPWELMKQEKSIECKAFLNLIANILAKAALLLYPILPNSCKEISKALNISIDSKQFDTLIIKQGYIQDFMIQKVCALFPKIEEPRMKTMHQPFVENKPQKEKDSINKPCINDTINIDYFQQIVIKVGTIIAAEKLPKSKKLLKLQVDLGEEKPRQIIAGIAEFYDTENLIGTQACVLANLAPAKLMGEISQGMILACKDENGLSLLRTEHARVNGSRIS
;
A
#
# COMPACT_ATOMS: atom_id res chain seq x y z
N MET A 1 7.71 19.56 17.67
CA MET A 1 7.61 18.56 18.77
C MET A 1 8.53 17.39 18.42
N LYS A 2 9.16 16.72 19.40
CA LYS A 2 9.93 15.49 19.12
C LYS A 2 8.98 14.29 18.94
N LYS A 3 9.13 13.52 17.86
CA LYS A 3 8.26 12.39 17.48
C LYS A 3 9.09 11.20 17.01
N LEU A 4 8.77 10.00 17.50
CA LEU A 4 9.27 8.75 16.93
C LEU A 4 8.27 8.23 15.90
N LEU A 5 8.72 8.02 14.66
CA LEU A 5 7.96 7.34 13.62
C LEU A 5 8.66 6.03 13.28
N THR A 6 7.93 4.92 13.18
CA THR A 6 8.55 3.64 12.82
C THR A 6 7.78 2.90 11.72
N THR A 7 8.51 2.19 10.87
CA THR A 7 7.98 1.02 10.17
C THR A 7 8.09 -0.23 11.06
N PRO A 8 7.55 -1.39 10.65
CA PRO A 8 8.03 -2.66 11.15
C PRO A 8 9.48 -2.85 10.70
N ILE A 9 10.22 -3.69 11.40
CA ILE A 9 11.46 -4.25 10.88
C ILE A 9 11.14 -5.50 10.06
N TYR A 10 11.80 -5.67 8.92
CA TYR A 10 11.45 -6.69 7.93
C TYR A 10 12.28 -7.96 8.11
N TYR A 11 11.63 -9.13 8.06
CA TYR A 11 12.33 -10.42 8.09
C TYR A 11 13.28 -10.54 6.90
N VAL A 12 14.54 -10.90 7.16
CA VAL A 12 15.57 -11.11 6.13
C VAL A 12 15.55 -12.51 5.52
N ASN A 13 14.39 -13.17 5.53
CA ASN A 13 14.24 -14.46 4.87
C ASN A 13 14.21 -14.34 3.34
N ASP A 14 13.90 -13.15 2.80
CA ASP A 14 13.95 -12.85 1.36
C ASP A 14 14.11 -11.35 1.09
N VAL A 15 14.23 -10.98 -0.19
CA VAL A 15 14.36 -9.62 -0.68
C VAL A 15 13.06 -8.80 -0.56
N PRO A 16 13.14 -7.46 -0.62
CA PRO A 16 11.96 -6.59 -0.54
C PRO A 16 10.93 -6.84 -1.67
N HIS A 17 9.65 -6.66 -1.34
CA HIS A 17 8.52 -6.66 -2.27
C HIS A 17 7.65 -5.41 -2.08
N ILE A 18 6.66 -5.20 -2.95
CA ILE A 18 5.79 -4.01 -2.94
C ILE A 18 5.16 -3.69 -1.57
N GLY A 19 4.73 -4.71 -0.80
CA GLY A 19 4.21 -4.51 0.56
C GLY A 19 5.18 -3.82 1.52
N HIS A 20 6.49 -4.17 1.48
CA HIS A 20 7.50 -3.48 2.29
C HIS A 20 7.70 -2.03 1.82
N ALA A 21 7.70 -1.81 0.51
CA ALA A 21 7.84 -0.48 -0.07
C ALA A 21 6.66 0.42 0.31
N TYR A 22 5.43 -0.10 0.31
CA TYR A 22 4.25 0.66 0.72
C TYR A 22 4.37 1.21 2.14
N THR A 23 4.67 0.35 3.10
CA THR A 23 4.83 0.76 4.51
C THR A 23 5.95 1.79 4.67
N THR A 24 7.09 1.57 4.01
CA THR A 24 8.26 2.44 4.11
C THR A 24 8.05 3.79 3.43
N ILE A 25 7.45 3.81 2.24
CA ILE A 25 7.09 5.03 1.52
C ILE A 25 6.07 5.84 2.32
N LEU A 26 5.07 5.18 2.91
CA LEU A 26 4.08 5.86 3.72
C LEU A 26 4.73 6.53 4.96
N ALA A 27 5.64 5.83 5.63
CA ALA A 27 6.38 6.39 6.76
C ALA A 27 7.26 7.57 6.33
N ASP A 28 7.92 7.47 5.19
CA ASP A 28 8.71 8.55 4.60
C ASP A 28 7.85 9.79 4.26
N VAL A 29 6.64 9.58 3.72
CA VAL A 29 5.65 10.65 3.48
C VAL A 29 5.28 11.33 4.79
N MET A 30 4.99 10.56 5.84
CA MET A 30 4.64 11.11 7.16
C MET A 30 5.80 11.89 7.78
N LYS A 31 7.05 11.39 7.68
CA LYS A 31 8.25 12.12 8.13
C LYS A 31 8.36 13.46 7.43
N LYS A 32 8.30 13.47 6.09
CA LYS A 32 8.41 14.70 5.28
C LYS A 32 7.29 15.70 5.61
N TYR A 33 6.05 15.23 5.77
CA TYR A 33 4.90 16.07 6.14
C TYR A 33 5.07 16.71 7.52
N TRP A 34 5.42 15.92 8.55
CA TRP A 34 5.63 16.44 9.90
C TRP A 34 6.84 17.37 9.99
N THR A 35 7.93 17.07 9.28
CA THR A 35 9.10 17.95 9.19
C THR A 35 8.74 19.30 8.55
N LEU A 36 7.95 19.31 7.46
CA LEU A 36 7.42 20.54 6.88
C LEU A 36 6.50 21.31 7.84
N ARG A 37 5.84 20.64 8.78
CA ARG A 37 5.07 21.31 9.84
C ARG A 37 5.93 21.82 11.00
N GLY A 38 7.25 21.61 10.97
CA GLY A 38 8.19 22.04 12.00
C GLY A 38 8.37 21.05 13.16
N ASP A 39 7.94 19.79 12.99
CA ASP A 39 8.25 18.74 13.95
C ASP A 39 9.67 18.17 13.76
N ASP A 40 10.26 17.73 14.88
CA ASP A 40 11.54 17.03 14.92
C ASP A 40 11.23 15.54 14.96
N VAL A 41 11.39 14.86 13.84
CA VAL A 41 10.95 13.48 13.63
C VAL A 41 12.15 12.56 13.53
N PHE A 42 12.20 11.57 14.40
CA PHE A 42 13.12 10.44 14.28
C PHE A 42 12.40 9.29 13.59
N PHE A 43 12.76 9.01 12.34
CA PHE A 43 12.22 7.93 11.53
C PHE A 43 13.11 6.69 11.59
N LEU A 44 12.55 5.62 12.16
CA LEU A 44 13.20 4.32 12.34
C LEU A 44 12.62 3.26 11.39
N THR A 45 13.51 2.56 10.70
CA THR A 45 13.19 1.34 9.94
C THR A 45 14.29 0.30 10.17
N GLY A 46 14.19 -0.90 9.61
CA GLY A 46 15.22 -1.91 9.83
C GLY A 46 14.86 -3.33 9.42
N THR A 47 15.65 -4.28 9.92
CA THR A 47 15.53 -5.71 9.64
C THR A 47 15.46 -6.58 10.90
N ASP A 48 14.54 -7.54 10.86
CA ASP A 48 14.45 -8.65 11.81
C ASP A 48 15.27 -9.82 11.26
N GLU A 49 16.28 -10.23 12.03
CA GLU A 49 17.38 -11.06 11.57
C GLU A 49 17.52 -12.35 12.37
N HIS A 50 16.67 -12.56 13.38
CA HIS A 50 16.68 -13.78 14.21
C HIS A 50 15.50 -14.72 13.91
N GLY A 51 15.63 -15.97 14.36
CA GLY A 51 14.58 -16.98 14.23
C GLY A 51 14.89 -18.11 13.24
N GLN A 52 14.19 -19.22 13.45
CA GLN A 52 14.40 -20.48 12.72
C GLN A 52 14.30 -20.34 11.20
N LYS A 53 13.35 -19.55 10.69
CA LYS A 53 13.14 -19.39 9.24
C LYS A 53 14.35 -18.82 8.51
N ILE A 54 15.12 -17.95 9.17
CA ILE A 54 16.31 -17.33 8.58
C ILE A 54 17.47 -18.34 8.59
N GLU A 55 17.60 -19.10 9.67
CA GLU A 55 18.58 -20.20 9.75
C GLU A 55 18.32 -21.26 8.67
N GLU A 56 17.06 -21.66 8.45
CA GLU A 56 16.67 -22.58 7.39
C GLU A 56 16.94 -22.00 5.99
N ALA A 57 16.67 -20.71 5.77
CA ALA A 57 16.96 -20.04 4.50
C ALA A 57 18.47 -20.01 4.22
N ALA A 58 19.29 -19.70 5.22
CA ALA A 58 20.75 -19.72 5.10
C ALA A 58 21.28 -21.13 4.80
N LYS A 59 20.77 -22.15 5.52
CA LYS A 59 21.10 -23.57 5.29
C LYS A 59 20.76 -23.99 3.86
N LYS A 60 19.61 -23.58 3.30
CA LYS A 60 19.22 -23.85 1.90
C LYS A 60 20.16 -23.23 0.87
N HIS A 61 20.79 -22.09 1.21
CA HIS A 61 21.75 -21.41 0.34
C HIS A 61 23.21 -21.84 0.59
N GLY A 62 23.46 -22.72 1.58
CA GLY A 62 24.81 -23.21 1.89
C GLY A 62 25.76 -22.16 2.47
N ILE A 63 25.24 -21.08 3.09
CA ILE A 63 26.05 -20.01 3.69
C ILE A 63 25.73 -19.82 5.17
N LYS A 64 26.60 -19.14 5.92
CA LYS A 64 26.37 -18.88 7.35
C LYS A 64 25.18 -17.94 7.55
N THR A 65 24.42 -18.13 8.62
CA THR A 65 23.20 -17.35 8.89
C THR A 65 23.45 -15.85 8.97
N ILE A 66 24.55 -15.43 9.61
CA ILE A 66 24.93 -14.01 9.67
C ILE A 66 25.30 -13.44 8.30
N GLU A 67 25.96 -14.22 7.44
CA GLU A 67 26.32 -13.80 6.08
C GLU A 67 25.06 -13.66 5.20
N TYR A 68 24.11 -14.59 5.32
CA TYR A 68 22.80 -14.50 4.69
C TYR A 68 22.04 -13.24 5.15
N ALA A 69 21.92 -13.05 6.46
CA ALA A 69 21.24 -11.88 7.04
C ALA A 69 21.88 -10.56 6.59
N ASN A 70 23.23 -10.47 6.61
CA ASN A 70 23.96 -9.31 6.10
C ASN A 70 23.60 -9.01 4.63
N SER A 71 23.60 -10.04 3.78
CA SER A 71 23.34 -9.87 2.33
C SER A 71 21.92 -9.38 2.03
N ILE A 72 20.91 -9.91 2.72
CA ILE A 72 19.52 -9.52 2.51
C ILE A 72 19.25 -8.16 3.14
N SER A 73 19.81 -7.88 4.32
CA SER A 73 19.72 -6.57 4.97
C SER A 73 20.31 -5.45 4.10
N GLU A 74 21.40 -5.71 3.38
CA GLU A 74 21.94 -4.74 2.40
C GLU A 74 20.96 -4.51 1.25
N LYS A 75 20.30 -5.55 0.72
CA LYS A 75 19.27 -5.38 -0.33
C LYS A 75 18.09 -4.51 0.12
N PHE A 76 17.69 -4.58 1.39
CA PHE A 76 16.71 -3.65 1.96
C PHE A 76 17.24 -2.22 1.97
N ARG A 77 18.46 -2.00 2.48
CA ARG A 77 19.10 -0.67 2.48
C ARG A 77 19.27 -0.08 1.09
N ASP A 78 19.74 -0.88 0.14
CA ASP A 78 19.88 -0.48 -1.27
C ASP A 78 18.51 -0.10 -1.84
N THR A 79 17.48 -0.90 -1.61
CA THR A 79 16.12 -0.57 -2.06
C THR A 79 15.67 0.77 -1.50
N TRP A 80 15.85 1.04 -0.21
CA TRP A 80 15.46 2.30 0.40
C TRP A 80 16.30 3.50 -0.06
N ARG A 81 17.59 3.29 -0.32
CA ARG A 81 18.48 4.31 -0.92
C ARG A 81 18.00 4.66 -2.34
N GLU A 82 17.68 3.65 -3.14
CA GLU A 82 17.18 3.83 -4.50
C GLU A 82 15.83 4.57 -4.53
N TYR A 83 15.01 4.45 -3.48
CA TYR A 83 13.74 5.15 -3.34
C TYR A 83 13.83 6.53 -2.67
N ASP A 84 15.03 7.00 -2.32
CA ASP A 84 15.27 8.25 -1.57
C ASP A 84 14.44 8.32 -0.27
N ILE A 85 14.38 7.19 0.43
CA ILE A 85 13.74 7.09 1.75
C ILE A 85 14.64 7.76 2.79
N ASP A 86 14.10 8.78 3.45
CA ASP A 86 14.83 9.60 4.40
C ASP A 86 14.63 9.07 5.83
N TYR A 87 15.20 7.93 6.18
CA TYR A 87 15.18 7.43 7.57
C TYR A 87 16.39 7.93 8.37
N ASP A 88 16.23 8.11 9.68
CA ASP A 88 17.31 8.57 10.57
C ASP A 88 18.14 7.41 11.13
N LYS A 89 17.53 6.23 11.29
CA LYS A 89 18.24 4.99 11.64
C LYS A 89 17.64 3.77 10.96
N PHE A 90 18.54 2.93 10.43
CA PHE A 90 18.25 1.56 10.00
C PHE A 90 18.76 0.59 11.07
N ILE A 91 17.87 0.06 11.90
CA ILE A 91 18.23 -0.88 12.97
C ILE A 91 18.31 -2.31 12.44
N ARG A 92 19.26 -3.09 12.95
CA ARG A 92 19.34 -4.54 12.73
C ARG A 92 19.28 -5.23 14.08
N THR A 93 18.51 -6.29 14.21
CA THR A 93 18.40 -7.04 15.48
C THR A 93 19.70 -7.77 15.86
N THR A 94 20.62 -7.98 14.90
CA THR A 94 21.97 -8.48 15.16
C THR A 94 22.94 -7.43 15.71
N TYR A 95 22.54 -6.14 15.74
CA TYR A 95 23.39 -5.11 16.31
C TYR A 95 23.59 -5.27 17.80
N PHE A 96 24.80 -4.96 18.24
CA PHE A 96 25.20 -5.21 19.61
C PHE A 96 24.39 -4.37 20.61
N GLU A 97 24.08 -3.10 20.27
CA GLU A 97 23.23 -2.27 21.13
C GLU A 97 21.82 -2.86 21.30
N HIS A 98 21.30 -3.51 20.26
CA HIS A 98 19.98 -4.12 20.29
C HIS A 98 19.97 -5.35 21.18
N ILE A 99 20.96 -6.22 21.03
CA ILE A 99 21.14 -7.42 21.85
C ILE A 99 21.17 -7.07 23.34
N LEU A 100 21.95 -6.05 23.72
CA LEU A 100 22.03 -5.58 25.10
C LEU A 100 20.70 -5.04 25.61
N ALA A 101 20.01 -4.23 24.80
CA ALA A 101 18.71 -3.66 25.16
C ALA A 101 17.66 -4.75 25.43
N VAL A 102 17.61 -5.79 24.58
CA VAL A 102 16.69 -6.92 24.74
C VAL A 102 17.00 -7.71 26.02
N GLN A 103 18.27 -8.00 26.28
CA GLN A 103 18.68 -8.68 27.51
C GLN A 103 18.33 -7.86 28.75
N LYS A 104 18.58 -6.55 28.72
CA LYS A 104 18.22 -5.64 29.82
C LYS A 104 16.70 -5.60 30.05
N ALA A 105 15.91 -5.52 28.99
CA ALA A 105 14.45 -5.59 29.09
C ALA A 105 13.98 -6.91 29.73
N PHE A 106 14.52 -8.04 29.27
CA PHE A 106 14.20 -9.35 29.83
C PHE A 106 14.53 -9.43 31.33
N GLU A 107 15.69 -8.91 31.75
CA GLU A 107 16.07 -8.86 33.16
C GLU A 107 15.07 -8.04 33.99
N ILE A 108 14.70 -6.85 33.52
CA ILE A 108 13.76 -5.97 34.22
C ILE A 108 12.38 -6.63 34.36
N MET A 109 11.86 -7.22 33.29
CA MET A 109 10.55 -7.91 33.33
C MET A 109 10.59 -9.13 34.26
N TYR A 110 11.71 -9.85 34.31
CA TYR A 110 11.93 -10.97 35.23
C TYR A 110 11.97 -10.49 36.69
N ASP A 111 12.75 -9.45 36.98
CA ASP A 111 12.88 -8.89 38.33
C ASP A 111 11.55 -8.31 38.85
N ARG A 112 10.67 -7.85 37.95
CA ARG A 112 9.29 -7.40 38.27
C ARG A 112 8.30 -8.55 38.46
N GLY A 113 8.71 -9.80 38.25
CA GLY A 113 7.84 -10.97 38.36
C GLY A 113 6.84 -11.13 37.21
N ASP A 114 7.09 -10.48 36.08
CA ASP A 114 6.29 -10.61 34.86
C ASP A 114 6.81 -11.71 33.94
N ILE A 115 8.07 -12.09 34.08
CA ILE A 115 8.62 -13.30 33.46
C ILE A 115 8.81 -14.37 34.53
N TYR A 116 8.30 -15.57 34.26
CA TYR A 116 8.50 -16.73 35.13
C TYR A 116 8.84 -17.97 34.30
N LYS A 117 9.50 -18.94 34.95
CA LYS A 117 9.80 -20.22 34.31
C LYS A 117 8.58 -21.13 34.40
N GLY A 118 8.18 -21.70 33.29
CA GLY A 118 7.09 -22.66 33.19
C GLY A 118 7.42 -23.74 32.18
N ALA A 119 6.41 -24.46 31.74
CA ALA A 119 6.55 -25.43 30.67
C ALA A 119 5.31 -25.41 29.77
N TYR A 120 5.56 -25.43 28.46
CA TYR A 120 4.53 -25.61 27.46
C TYR A 120 4.21 -27.11 27.39
N GLU A 121 2.96 -27.49 27.65
CA GLU A 121 2.45 -28.84 27.41
C GLU A 121 1.56 -28.79 26.17
N GLY A 122 1.96 -29.53 25.13
CA GLY A 122 1.22 -29.56 23.87
C GLY A 122 1.31 -30.93 23.22
N MET A 123 0.31 -31.23 22.40
CA MET A 123 0.22 -32.49 21.69
C MET A 123 1.07 -32.40 20.42
N TYR A 124 2.24 -33.02 20.42
CA TYR A 124 3.22 -32.96 19.35
C TYR A 124 3.07 -34.14 18.39
N CYS A 125 2.85 -33.88 17.10
CA CYS A 125 2.90 -34.91 16.07
C CYS A 125 4.34 -35.07 15.59
N VAL A 126 4.99 -36.19 15.91
CA VAL A 126 6.34 -36.51 15.40
C VAL A 126 6.38 -36.51 13.87
N GLY A 127 5.32 -36.99 13.22
CA GLY A 127 5.29 -37.14 11.77
C GLY A 127 4.90 -35.89 10.99
N CYS A 128 4.45 -34.83 11.68
CA CYS A 128 4.10 -33.53 11.11
C CYS A 128 5.00 -32.42 11.77
N GLU A 129 5.93 -32.79 12.67
CA GLU A 129 6.80 -31.93 13.51
C GLU A 129 6.13 -30.70 14.13
N SER A 130 4.85 -30.83 14.50
CA SER A 130 4.01 -29.69 14.88
C SER A 130 3.30 -29.93 16.22
N PHE A 131 3.17 -28.86 17.01
CA PHE A 131 2.42 -28.83 18.26
C PHE A 131 0.97 -28.42 18.01
N PHE A 132 0.05 -29.13 18.66
CA PHE A 132 -1.37 -28.86 18.66
C PHE A 132 -1.84 -28.67 20.10
N THR A 133 -2.79 -27.76 20.30
CA THR A 133 -3.49 -27.66 21.59
C THR A 133 -4.38 -28.90 21.77
N GLN A 134 -4.79 -29.18 23.01
CA GLN A 134 -5.74 -30.27 23.31
C GLN A 134 -7.05 -30.15 22.52
N THR A 135 -7.44 -28.93 22.14
CA THR A 135 -8.65 -28.63 21.35
C THR A 135 -8.46 -28.80 19.84
N GLN A 136 -7.21 -28.84 19.35
CA GLN A 136 -6.88 -28.99 17.93
C GLN A 136 -6.66 -30.44 17.51
N VAL A 137 -6.39 -31.35 18.46
CA VAL A 137 -6.21 -32.77 18.19
C VAL A 137 -7.54 -33.49 17.97
N ILE A 138 -7.59 -34.36 16.96
CA ILE A 138 -8.74 -35.21 16.65
C ILE A 138 -8.81 -36.34 17.69
N ASP A 139 -9.98 -36.57 18.28
CA ASP A 139 -10.22 -37.56 19.34
C ASP A 139 -9.23 -37.47 20.52
N GLY A 140 -8.71 -36.27 20.80
CA GLY A 140 -7.85 -36.00 21.94
C GLY A 140 -6.39 -36.45 21.79
N ILE A 141 -6.04 -37.23 20.75
CA ILE A 141 -4.67 -37.74 20.55
C ILE A 141 -4.19 -37.74 19.10
N TYR A 142 -5.03 -37.52 18.08
CA TYR A 142 -4.60 -37.63 16.69
C TYR A 142 -4.31 -36.28 16.04
N CYS A 143 -3.28 -36.27 15.19
CA CYS A 143 -2.83 -35.09 14.47
C CYS A 143 -3.84 -34.68 13.39
N PRO A 144 -4.35 -33.42 13.40
CA PRO A 144 -5.31 -32.94 12.42
C PRO A 144 -4.70 -32.85 11.01
N ASP A 145 -3.45 -32.40 10.90
CA ASP A 145 -2.76 -32.20 9.62
C ASP A 145 -2.37 -33.51 8.94
N CYS A 146 -2.25 -34.57 9.74
CA CYS A 146 -2.02 -35.91 9.26
C CYS A 146 -3.36 -36.66 9.05
N SER A 147 -4.49 -35.93 8.91
CA SER A 147 -5.87 -36.42 8.72
C SER A 147 -6.32 -37.45 9.75
N GLY A 148 -5.90 -37.29 11.01
CA GLY A 148 -6.20 -38.22 12.09
C GLY A 148 -5.43 -39.55 12.05
N LYS A 149 -4.48 -39.72 11.10
CA LYS A 149 -3.76 -40.99 10.90
C LYS A 149 -2.52 -41.19 11.78
N LYS A 150 -2.03 -40.13 12.42
CA LYS A 150 -0.84 -40.18 13.29
C LYS A 150 -1.19 -39.70 14.68
N GLU A 151 -0.74 -40.44 15.68
CA GLU A 151 -0.83 -40.02 17.08
C GLU A 151 0.12 -38.86 17.37
N THR A 152 -0.39 -37.90 18.12
CA THR A 152 0.34 -36.86 18.80
C THR A 152 0.74 -37.35 20.18
N ARG A 153 1.86 -36.85 20.71
CA ARG A 153 2.34 -37.16 22.05
C ARG A 153 2.36 -35.89 22.87
N LEU A 154 1.94 -35.97 24.13
CA LEU A 154 2.11 -34.84 25.02
C LEU A 154 3.60 -34.60 25.23
N VAL A 155 4.10 -33.51 24.68
CA VAL A 155 5.48 -33.08 24.84
C VAL A 155 5.46 -31.83 25.72
N LYS A 156 6.29 -31.89 26.76
CA LYS A 156 6.49 -30.80 27.71
C LYS A 156 7.83 -30.15 27.46
N GLU A 157 7.82 -28.92 26.94
CA GLU A 157 9.04 -28.15 26.75
C GLU A 157 9.10 -27.03 27.79
N GLU A 158 10.23 -26.92 28.49
CA GLU A 158 10.47 -25.82 29.41
C GLU A 158 10.56 -24.50 28.63
N SER A 159 9.96 -23.44 29.15
CA SER A 159 10.00 -22.10 28.55
C SER A 159 9.87 -21.05 29.64
N TYR A 160 10.38 -19.85 29.38
CA TYR A 160 10.00 -18.68 30.14
C TYR A 160 8.72 -18.10 29.55
N PHE A 161 7.81 -17.68 30.42
CA PHE A 161 6.52 -17.11 30.06
C PHE A 161 6.44 -15.67 30.54
N PHE A 162 5.93 -14.79 29.69
CA PHE A 162 5.48 -13.47 30.07
C PHE A 162 4.03 -13.54 30.53
N ALA A 163 3.75 -13.00 31.71
CA ALA A 163 2.44 -13.00 32.37
C ALA A 163 1.46 -12.01 31.69
N LEU A 164 1.20 -12.21 30.39
CA LEU A 164 0.37 -11.33 29.55
C LEU A 164 -1.05 -11.18 30.11
N SER A 165 -1.59 -12.24 30.72
CA SER A 165 -2.91 -12.23 31.36
C SER A 165 -3.06 -11.10 32.40
N LYS A 166 -1.99 -10.75 33.14
CA LYS A 166 -1.98 -9.66 34.14
C LYS A 166 -2.24 -8.28 33.53
N TYR A 167 -2.06 -8.11 32.23
CA TYR A 167 -2.12 -6.83 31.54
C TYR A 167 -3.44 -6.57 30.83
N GLN A 168 -4.36 -7.53 30.82
CA GLN A 168 -5.63 -7.45 30.10
C GLN A 168 -6.44 -6.19 30.45
N ASP A 169 -6.72 -5.95 31.73
CA ASP A 169 -7.54 -4.81 32.16
C ASP A 169 -6.85 -3.47 31.88
N LYS A 170 -5.52 -3.41 32.02
CA LYS A 170 -4.73 -2.22 31.71
C LYS A 170 -4.75 -1.88 30.22
N LEU A 171 -4.71 -2.90 29.36
CA LEU A 171 -4.84 -2.72 27.91
C LEU A 171 -6.24 -2.20 27.55
N LEU A 172 -7.30 -2.80 28.12
CA LEU A 172 -8.67 -2.35 27.89
C LEU A 172 -8.89 -0.90 28.34
N ALA A 173 -8.34 -0.52 29.49
CA ALA A 173 -8.34 0.86 29.97
C ALA A 173 -7.62 1.81 28.99
N TRP A 174 -6.42 1.43 28.53
CA TRP A 174 -5.66 2.22 27.57
C TRP A 174 -6.43 2.46 26.26
N TYR A 175 -7.06 1.43 25.67
CA TYR A 175 -7.85 1.57 24.46
C TYR A 175 -9.04 2.53 24.64
N LYS A 176 -9.68 2.50 25.81
CA LYS A 176 -10.83 3.35 26.15
C LYS A 176 -10.41 4.80 26.33
N GLU A 177 -9.32 5.05 27.02
CA GLU A 177 -8.79 6.39 27.30
C GLU A 177 -8.16 7.04 26.06
N ASN A 178 -7.68 6.23 25.11
CA ASN A 178 -6.98 6.69 23.93
C ASN A 178 -7.68 6.18 22.66
N PRO A 179 -8.82 6.75 22.25
CA PRO A 179 -9.58 6.23 21.12
C PRO A 179 -8.79 6.23 19.81
N ASN A 180 -7.80 7.10 19.64
CA ASN A 180 -7.00 7.16 18.42
C ASN A 180 -5.67 6.37 18.51
N CYS A 181 -5.50 5.52 19.54
CA CYS A 181 -4.28 4.72 19.70
C CYS A 181 -4.09 3.69 18.59
N ILE A 182 -5.17 3.21 17.96
CA ILE A 182 -5.14 2.29 16.82
C ILE A 182 -6.05 2.86 15.74
N MET A 183 -5.50 3.06 14.54
CA MET A 183 -6.22 3.58 13.38
C MET A 183 -6.03 2.64 12.19
N PRO A 184 -7.08 2.37 11.38
CA PRO A 184 -8.45 2.87 11.50
C PRO A 184 -9.25 2.24 12.65
N SER A 185 -10.37 2.87 13.03
CA SER A 185 -11.17 2.50 14.21
C SER A 185 -11.71 1.07 14.19
N HIS A 186 -12.00 0.51 13.01
CA HIS A 186 -12.45 -0.88 12.89
C HIS A 186 -11.36 -1.88 13.34
N LYS A 187 -10.08 -1.60 13.09
CA LYS A 187 -8.95 -2.42 13.55
C LYS A 187 -8.77 -2.36 15.06
N ARG A 188 -8.99 -1.20 15.67
CA ARG A 188 -9.05 -1.06 17.14
C ARG A 188 -10.15 -1.96 17.74
N ASN A 189 -11.34 -1.94 17.14
CA ASN A 189 -12.48 -2.71 17.64
C ASN A 189 -12.23 -4.23 17.51
N GLU A 190 -11.54 -4.69 16.46
CA GLU A 190 -11.08 -6.07 16.33
C GLU A 190 -10.14 -6.47 17.49
N VAL A 191 -9.18 -5.61 17.84
CA VAL A 191 -8.24 -5.85 18.95
C VAL A 191 -8.96 -5.87 20.29
N ILE A 192 -9.86 -4.92 20.56
CA ILE A 192 -10.63 -4.86 21.82
C ILE A 192 -11.42 -6.16 22.02
N LYS A 193 -12.18 -6.59 21.00
CA LYS A 193 -12.95 -7.83 21.06
C LYS A 193 -12.09 -9.07 21.31
N PHE A 194 -10.87 -9.10 20.77
CA PHE A 194 -9.93 -10.19 21.02
C PHE A 194 -9.42 -10.19 22.46
N VAL A 195 -9.08 -9.02 23.01
CA VAL A 195 -8.60 -8.90 24.40
C VAL A 195 -9.70 -9.20 25.42
N GLU A 196 -10.96 -8.83 25.12
CA GLU A 196 -12.14 -9.15 25.94
C GLU A 196 -12.39 -10.67 26.08
N GLN A 197 -11.90 -11.50 25.16
CA GLN A 197 -12.04 -12.97 25.23
C GLN A 197 -11.14 -13.62 26.29
N GLY A 198 -10.15 -12.90 26.82
CA GLY A 198 -9.16 -13.44 27.75
C GLY A 198 -7.78 -13.59 27.13
N LEU A 199 -6.76 -13.02 27.76
CA LEU A 199 -5.36 -13.17 27.35
C LEU A 199 -4.69 -14.33 28.10
N GLN A 200 -3.98 -15.18 27.36
CA GLN A 200 -3.12 -16.23 27.92
C GLN A 200 -1.68 -15.77 28.01
N ASP A 201 -0.94 -16.33 28.96
CA ASP A 201 0.48 -16.04 29.14
C ASP A 201 1.31 -16.51 27.93
N LEU A 202 2.30 -15.71 27.57
CA LEU A 202 3.03 -15.84 26.31
C LEU A 202 4.38 -16.52 26.55
N SER A 203 4.65 -17.63 25.86
CA SER A 203 6.00 -18.23 25.85
C SER A 203 6.97 -17.32 25.10
N ILE A 204 7.97 -16.81 25.82
CA ILE A 204 8.95 -15.82 25.33
C ILE A 204 10.38 -16.37 25.22
N THR A 205 10.59 -17.68 25.30
CA THR A 205 11.88 -18.31 24.96
C THR A 205 11.73 -19.57 24.12
N ARG A 206 12.80 -20.00 23.46
CA ARG A 206 12.90 -21.26 22.69
C ARG A 206 14.19 -22.01 23.04
N ILE A 207 14.18 -23.32 22.87
CA ILE A 207 15.35 -24.21 23.06
C ILE A 207 15.70 -25.04 21.81
N SER A 208 14.84 -25.01 20.78
CA SER A 208 14.92 -25.89 19.61
C SER A 208 15.93 -25.46 18.55
N PHE A 209 16.40 -24.22 18.58
CA PHE A 209 17.41 -23.68 17.65
C PHE A 209 18.30 -22.63 18.33
N GLU A 210 19.45 -22.35 17.74
CA GLU A 210 20.47 -21.48 18.35
C GLU A 210 20.47 -20.04 17.84
N TRP A 211 19.92 -19.79 16.64
CA TRP A 211 19.95 -18.49 15.98
C TRP A 211 18.95 -17.48 16.59
N GLY A 212 19.37 -16.83 17.68
CA GLY A 212 18.64 -15.76 18.35
C GLY A 212 19.40 -15.19 19.56
N ILE A 213 18.81 -14.20 20.21
CA ILE A 213 19.40 -13.54 21.37
C ILE A 213 19.34 -14.46 22.59
N LYS A 214 20.47 -14.72 23.24
CA LYS A 214 20.52 -15.52 24.48
C LYS A 214 19.88 -14.74 25.63
N ILE A 215 19.20 -15.43 26.55
CA ILE A 215 18.67 -14.81 27.77
C ILE A 215 19.81 -14.20 28.62
N PRO A 216 19.51 -13.25 29.54
CA PRO A 216 20.55 -12.61 30.37
C PRO A 216 21.37 -13.60 31.20
N LEU A 217 22.68 -13.36 31.28
CA LEU A 217 23.62 -14.22 32.02
C LEU A 217 23.25 -14.43 33.49
N LYS A 218 22.57 -13.45 34.11
CA LYS A 218 22.06 -13.51 35.48
C LYS A 218 21.17 -14.72 35.74
N LEU A 219 20.40 -15.18 34.75
CA LEU A 219 19.51 -16.34 34.89
C LEU A 219 20.25 -17.68 34.80
N ARG A 220 21.51 -17.70 34.33
CA ARG A 220 22.36 -18.90 34.21
C ARG A 220 21.71 -20.06 33.44
N ASP A 221 20.85 -19.77 32.46
CA ASP A 221 20.15 -20.77 31.68
C ASP A 221 20.43 -20.60 30.17
N SER A 222 21.57 -21.13 29.72
CA SER A 222 22.15 -20.88 28.38
C SER A 222 21.48 -21.63 27.23
N LYS A 223 20.59 -22.59 27.53
CA LYS A 223 19.80 -23.32 26.51
C LYS A 223 18.70 -22.46 25.90
N HIS A 224 18.29 -21.38 26.55
CA HIS A 224 17.20 -20.53 26.05
C HIS A 224 17.70 -19.38 25.19
N ILE A 225 17.02 -19.18 24.07
CA ILE A 225 17.02 -17.94 23.30
C ILE A 225 15.69 -17.22 23.48
N ILE A 226 15.74 -15.89 23.42
CA ILE A 226 14.59 -15.01 23.54
C ILE A 226 13.72 -15.15 22.29
N TYR A 227 12.40 -15.13 22.50
CA TYR A 227 11.41 -15.19 21.44
C TYR A 227 11.54 -13.99 20.51
N VAL A 228 11.57 -14.28 19.21
CA VAL A 228 11.82 -13.29 18.15
C VAL A 228 10.93 -12.05 18.22
N TRP A 229 9.68 -12.14 18.70
CA TRP A 229 8.83 -10.96 18.81
C TRP A 229 9.15 -10.06 20.01
N LEU A 230 9.68 -10.60 21.11
CA LEU A 230 10.15 -9.76 22.21
C LEU A 230 11.42 -9.01 21.78
N ASP A 231 12.35 -9.72 21.14
CA ASP A 231 13.53 -9.19 20.46
C ASP A 231 13.13 -8.09 19.45
N ALA A 232 12.37 -8.46 18.43
CA ALA A 232 11.97 -7.57 17.35
C ALA A 232 11.24 -6.33 17.86
N LEU A 233 10.28 -6.43 18.78
CA LEU A 233 9.53 -5.25 19.27
C LEU A 233 10.42 -4.28 20.06
N MET A 234 11.45 -4.78 20.75
CA MET A 234 12.42 -3.93 21.45
C MET A 234 13.29 -3.10 20.50
N ASN A 235 13.26 -3.33 19.18
CA ASN A 235 13.98 -2.50 18.21
C ASN A 235 13.63 -1.01 18.38
N TYR A 236 12.35 -0.70 18.64
CA TYR A 236 11.85 0.66 18.74
C TYR A 236 12.47 1.46 19.90
N ALA A 237 12.75 0.79 21.02
CA ALA A 237 13.40 1.41 22.16
C ALA A 237 14.93 1.33 22.06
N SER A 238 15.47 0.19 21.63
CA SER A 238 16.92 -0.02 21.51
C SER A 238 17.59 0.93 20.52
N ALA A 239 16.91 1.26 19.41
CA ALA A 239 17.41 2.20 18.42
C ALA A 239 17.61 3.62 18.97
N LEU A 240 16.89 3.98 20.04
CA LEU A 240 17.01 5.24 20.77
C LEU A 240 17.95 5.15 21.99
N GLY A 241 18.62 4.01 22.18
CA GLY A 241 19.61 3.83 23.24
C GLY A 241 19.07 3.25 24.55
N TYR A 242 17.87 2.66 24.55
CA TYR A 242 17.37 1.92 25.72
C TYR A 242 18.36 0.83 26.15
N GLY A 243 18.67 0.76 27.45
CA GLY A 243 19.49 -0.31 28.03
C GLY A 243 21.01 -0.22 27.74
N LEU A 244 21.51 0.91 27.22
CA LEU A 244 22.95 1.11 26.95
C LEU A 244 23.83 1.35 28.19
N ASP A 245 23.35 0.98 29.37
CA ASP A 245 23.99 1.22 30.67
C ASP A 245 24.72 0.00 31.24
N TYR A 246 24.74 -1.15 30.55
CA TYR A 246 25.09 -2.47 31.10
C TYR A 246 26.58 -2.69 31.50
N ASN A 247 27.32 -1.62 31.80
CA ASN A 247 28.66 -1.59 32.41
C ASN A 247 29.86 -1.79 31.46
N ASN A 248 29.79 -1.13 30.30
CA ASN A 248 30.86 -0.70 29.36
C ASN A 248 30.40 -0.67 27.88
N ALA A 249 29.09 -0.85 27.63
CA ALA A 249 28.50 -0.90 26.29
C ALA A 249 28.90 0.31 25.42
N LYS A 250 28.87 1.53 25.96
CA LYS A 250 29.24 2.75 25.21
C LYS A 250 30.69 2.72 24.70
N GLU A 251 31.63 2.21 25.50
CA GLU A 251 33.03 2.04 25.10
C GLU A 251 33.16 0.95 24.05
N GLN A 252 32.53 -0.22 24.25
CA GLN A 252 32.56 -1.31 23.26
C GLN A 252 31.93 -0.91 21.93
N LEU A 253 30.84 -0.14 21.97
CA LEU A 253 30.15 0.38 20.81
C LEU A 253 30.95 1.49 20.11
N SER A 254 31.82 2.22 20.81
CA SER A 254 32.72 3.22 20.20
C SER A 254 33.63 2.61 19.13
N TYR A 255 33.95 1.32 19.25
CA TYR A 255 34.74 0.55 18.28
C TYR A 255 33.91 -0.15 17.20
N LYS A 256 32.56 -0.04 17.22
CA LYS A 256 31.63 -0.64 16.25
C LYS A 256 30.90 0.42 15.42
N MET A 257 31.64 1.42 14.93
CA MET A 257 31.08 2.56 14.18
C MET A 257 30.38 2.13 12.90
N GLU A 258 30.72 0.97 12.33
CA GLU A 258 30.02 0.38 11.19
C GLU A 258 28.55 0.04 11.47
N GLN A 259 28.15 -0.10 12.75
CA GLN A 259 26.76 -0.37 13.14
C GLN A 259 25.94 0.91 13.39
N ASN A 260 26.60 2.08 13.42
CA ASN A 260 26.00 3.37 13.80
C ASN A 260 25.19 3.29 15.14
N PRO A 261 25.83 2.89 16.25
CA PRO A 261 25.15 2.72 17.52
C PRO A 261 24.73 4.07 18.13
N CYS A 262 23.59 4.08 18.84
CA CYS A 262 23.07 5.29 19.46
C CYS A 262 23.81 5.58 20.78
N LEU A 263 24.98 6.21 20.73
CA LEU A 263 25.84 6.42 21.93
C LEU A 263 25.27 7.41 22.96
N GLU A 264 24.27 8.18 22.57
CA GLU A 264 23.51 9.10 23.40
C GLU A 264 22.04 8.67 23.39
N SER A 265 21.40 8.71 24.56
CA SER A 265 19.99 8.37 24.66
C SER A 265 19.15 9.40 23.89
N LYS A 266 18.28 8.90 23.01
CA LYS A 266 17.25 9.65 22.29
C LYS A 266 15.85 9.25 22.77
N MET A 267 15.73 8.71 23.97
CA MET A 267 14.47 8.17 24.50
C MET A 267 13.36 9.24 24.61
N GLU A 268 13.67 10.53 24.58
CA GLU A 268 12.66 11.60 24.57
C GLU A 268 11.78 11.60 23.31
N TYR A 269 12.23 10.98 22.20
CA TYR A 269 11.37 10.80 21.01
C TYR A 269 10.28 9.74 21.25
N PHE A 270 10.51 8.82 22.20
CA PHE A 270 9.63 7.69 22.47
C PHE A 270 8.27 8.11 23.08
N ASP A 271 8.20 9.27 23.73
CA ASP A 271 6.96 9.80 24.32
C ASP A 271 5.86 10.07 23.28
N ASN A 272 6.24 10.32 22.03
CA ASN A 272 5.33 10.60 20.92
C ASN A 272 5.50 9.59 19.79
N THR A 273 5.45 8.30 20.15
CA THR A 273 5.65 7.20 19.20
C THR A 273 4.43 6.95 18.31
N THR A 274 4.67 6.86 17.00
CA THR A 274 3.73 6.37 15.99
C THR A 274 4.33 5.18 15.25
N HIS A 275 3.64 4.05 15.28
CA HIS A 275 4.01 2.84 14.54
C HIS A 275 3.12 2.71 13.30
N ILE A 276 3.72 2.54 12.12
CA ILE A 276 2.99 2.13 10.91
C ILE A 276 3.22 0.64 10.72
N VAL A 277 2.14 -0.15 10.62
CA VAL A 277 2.23 -1.61 10.55
C VAL A 277 1.20 -2.20 9.58
N GLY A 278 1.51 -3.38 9.04
CA GLY A 278 0.53 -4.19 8.32
C GLY A 278 -0.47 -4.84 9.27
N LYS A 279 -1.70 -5.11 8.77
CA LYS A 279 -2.76 -5.77 9.56
C LYS A 279 -2.38 -7.15 10.09
N ASP A 280 -1.43 -7.83 9.44
CA ASP A 280 -0.93 -9.16 9.80
C ASP A 280 -0.16 -9.16 11.13
N ILE A 281 0.48 -8.04 11.48
CA ILE A 281 1.28 -7.92 12.70
C ILE A 281 0.64 -7.02 13.77
N LEU A 282 -0.64 -6.67 13.59
CA LEU A 282 -1.39 -5.79 14.48
C LEU A 282 -1.40 -6.30 15.93
N ARG A 283 -1.65 -7.59 16.15
CA ARG A 283 -1.74 -8.16 17.51
C ARG A 283 -0.44 -7.98 18.29
N PHE A 284 0.71 -8.13 17.65
CA PHE A 284 2.00 -7.92 18.29
C PHE A 284 2.16 -6.46 18.74
N HIS A 285 1.75 -5.50 17.92
CA HIS A 285 1.93 -4.07 18.19
C HIS A 285 0.86 -3.47 19.10
N ALA A 286 -0.35 -4.04 19.11
CA ALA A 286 -1.47 -3.53 19.88
C ALA A 286 -1.68 -4.24 21.22
N ILE A 287 -1.17 -5.47 21.39
CA ILE A 287 -1.37 -6.27 22.61
C ILE A 287 -0.05 -6.55 23.30
N TYR A 288 0.87 -7.26 22.64
CA TYR A 288 2.11 -7.71 23.28
C TYR A 288 3.05 -6.55 23.55
N TRP A 289 3.23 -5.67 22.56
CA TRP A 289 4.10 -4.52 22.70
C TRP A 289 3.66 -3.57 23.82
N PRO A 290 2.39 -3.12 23.92
CA PRO A 290 1.98 -2.27 25.02
C PRO A 290 2.06 -2.98 26.37
N ALA A 291 1.82 -4.30 26.44
CA ALA A 291 2.02 -5.06 27.68
C ALA A 291 3.50 -5.13 28.11
N PHE A 292 4.43 -5.34 27.16
CA PHE A 292 5.86 -5.26 27.41
C PHE A 292 6.26 -3.86 27.89
N LEU A 293 5.74 -2.80 27.27
CA LEU A 293 5.99 -1.43 27.69
C LEU A 293 5.47 -1.13 29.09
N MET A 294 4.26 -1.57 29.43
CA MET A 294 3.72 -1.47 30.79
C MET A 294 4.62 -2.21 31.80
N SER A 295 5.10 -3.41 31.44
CA SER A 295 6.04 -4.17 32.26
C SER A 295 7.39 -3.48 32.42
N LEU A 296 7.88 -2.75 31.41
CA LEU A 296 9.12 -1.97 31.50
C LEU A 296 8.93 -0.59 32.15
N GLY A 297 7.69 -0.12 32.27
CA GLY A 297 7.39 1.25 32.70
C GLY A 297 7.72 2.30 31.64
N LEU A 298 7.62 1.94 30.36
CA LEU A 298 7.84 2.84 29.22
C LEU A 298 6.52 3.44 28.71
N PRO A 299 6.55 4.63 28.10
CA PRO A 299 5.38 5.25 27.47
C PRO A 299 4.74 4.34 26.41
N LEU A 300 3.41 4.36 26.32
CA LEU A 300 2.67 3.63 25.29
C LEU A 300 2.63 4.41 23.97
N PRO A 301 2.52 3.74 22.81
CA PRO A 301 2.42 4.41 21.52
C PRO A 301 1.23 5.37 21.47
N LYS A 302 1.42 6.55 20.86
CA LYS A 302 0.31 7.49 20.61
C LYS A 302 -0.60 6.97 19.50
N HIS A 303 0.00 6.38 18.47
CA HIS A 303 -0.72 5.84 17.32
C HIS A 303 -0.09 4.53 16.82
N ILE A 304 -0.94 3.58 16.47
CA ILE A 304 -0.64 2.39 15.69
C ILE A 304 -1.49 2.48 14.43
N LEU A 305 -0.85 2.86 13.33
CA LEU A 305 -1.47 3.06 12.03
C LEU A 305 -1.39 1.75 11.24
N VAL A 306 -2.54 1.15 10.98
CA VAL A 306 -2.67 -0.19 10.42
C VAL A 306 -3.15 -0.12 8.98
N HIS A 307 -2.37 -0.66 8.05
CA HIS A 307 -2.72 -0.74 6.64
C HIS A 307 -3.04 -2.17 6.19
N GLY A 308 -3.74 -2.30 5.05
CA GLY A 308 -4.05 -3.58 4.42
C GLY A 308 -2.90 -4.12 3.56
N TRP A 309 -3.20 -5.20 2.84
CA TRP A 309 -2.27 -5.87 1.92
C TRP A 309 -2.32 -5.29 0.52
N TRP A 310 -1.27 -5.53 -0.25
CA TRP A 310 -1.29 -5.35 -1.69
C TRP A 310 -1.37 -6.71 -2.40
N THR A 311 -2.31 -6.84 -3.33
CA THR A 311 -2.37 -7.91 -4.34
C THR A 311 -1.82 -7.40 -5.67
N ILE A 312 -1.69 -8.31 -6.64
CA ILE A 312 -1.29 -7.97 -8.01
C ILE A 312 -2.30 -8.55 -8.97
N ASP A 313 -2.96 -7.67 -9.73
CA ASP A 313 -4.03 -7.99 -10.65
C ASP A 313 -5.09 -8.94 -10.03
N GLY A 314 -5.45 -8.69 -8.76
CA GLY A 314 -6.42 -9.43 -7.95
C GLY A 314 -5.88 -10.71 -7.28
N VAL A 315 -4.62 -11.08 -7.53
CA VAL A 315 -4.01 -12.31 -7.01
C VAL A 315 -3.09 -12.01 -5.83
N LYS A 316 -3.21 -12.80 -4.76
CA LYS A 316 -2.32 -12.71 -3.59
C LYS A 316 -0.87 -12.99 -4.01
N MET A 317 0.06 -12.16 -3.55
CA MET A 317 1.49 -12.38 -3.77
C MET A 317 1.97 -13.67 -3.11
N SER A 318 2.64 -14.53 -3.87
CA SER A 318 3.36 -15.67 -3.32
C SER A 318 4.54 -16.07 -4.21
N LYS A 319 5.60 -16.57 -3.56
CA LYS A 319 6.79 -17.07 -4.24
C LYS A 319 6.49 -18.30 -5.10
N SER A 320 5.56 -19.15 -4.66
CA SER A 320 5.16 -20.37 -5.38
C SER A 320 4.41 -20.06 -6.67
N ILE A 321 3.62 -18.99 -6.71
CA ILE A 321 2.94 -18.51 -7.91
C ILE A 321 3.91 -17.69 -8.79
N GLY A 322 4.99 -17.17 -8.21
CA GLY A 322 6.00 -16.39 -8.92
C GLY A 322 5.56 -14.97 -9.24
N ASN A 323 4.45 -14.49 -8.67
CA ASN A 323 3.88 -13.18 -8.95
C ASN A 323 4.41 -12.07 -8.01
N VAL A 324 5.53 -12.26 -7.32
CA VAL A 324 6.08 -11.23 -6.41
C VAL A 324 6.71 -10.11 -7.23
N ILE A 325 6.26 -8.86 -7.02
CA ILE A 325 6.89 -7.69 -7.64
C ILE A 325 7.93 -7.08 -6.70
N HIS A 326 9.16 -6.96 -7.20
CA HIS A 326 10.23 -6.25 -6.52
C HIS A 326 10.08 -4.74 -6.73
N PRO A 327 10.26 -3.90 -5.69
CA PRO A 327 10.12 -2.45 -5.81
C PRO A 327 11.09 -1.87 -6.84
N LEU A 328 12.32 -2.36 -6.90
CA LEU A 328 13.32 -1.87 -7.85
C LEU A 328 12.92 -2.11 -9.32
N ASP A 329 12.16 -3.17 -9.62
CA ASP A 329 11.64 -3.39 -10.98
C ASP A 329 10.65 -2.27 -11.37
N ILE A 330 9.80 -1.84 -10.41
CA ILE A 330 8.88 -0.72 -10.61
C ILE A 330 9.66 0.58 -10.79
N LYS A 331 10.65 0.85 -9.95
CA LYS A 331 11.50 2.05 -10.04
C LYS A 331 12.21 2.13 -11.41
N ASN A 332 12.74 1.01 -11.88
CA ASN A 332 13.45 0.96 -13.16
C ASN A 332 12.52 1.19 -14.35
N ALA A 333 11.24 0.82 -14.23
CA ALA A 333 10.24 0.99 -15.27
C ALA A 333 9.54 2.37 -15.23
N TYR A 334 9.32 2.92 -14.03
CA TYR A 334 8.51 4.11 -13.79
C TYR A 334 9.20 5.09 -12.85
N PRO A 335 9.13 6.41 -13.12
CA PRO A 335 9.57 7.43 -12.16
C PRO A 335 8.99 7.21 -10.75
N THR A 336 9.85 7.33 -9.74
CA THR A 336 9.53 7.02 -8.33
C THR A 336 8.27 7.75 -7.83
N ASP A 337 8.12 9.03 -8.17
CA ASP A 337 6.99 9.85 -7.72
C ASP A 337 5.63 9.32 -8.20
N ILE A 338 5.57 8.74 -9.41
CA ILE A 338 4.33 8.15 -9.95
C ILE A 338 3.91 6.96 -9.07
N PHE A 339 4.88 6.13 -8.67
CA PHE A 339 4.60 4.99 -7.83
C PHE A 339 4.20 5.40 -6.40
N ARG A 340 4.88 6.40 -5.83
CA ARG A 340 4.53 6.97 -4.52
C ARG A 340 3.12 7.55 -4.51
N TYR A 341 2.76 8.28 -5.58
CA TYR A 341 1.41 8.79 -5.79
C TYR A 341 0.38 7.67 -5.83
N PHE A 342 0.62 6.66 -6.67
CA PHE A 342 -0.30 5.54 -6.87
C PHE A 342 -0.61 4.83 -5.54
N LEU A 343 0.42 4.49 -4.76
CA LEU A 343 0.26 3.79 -3.49
C LEU A 343 -0.63 4.52 -2.48
N LEU A 344 -0.62 5.86 -2.48
CA LEU A 344 -1.38 6.67 -1.53
C LEU A 344 -2.74 7.12 -2.07
N ARG A 345 -2.89 7.17 -3.40
CA ARG A 345 -4.09 7.64 -4.10
C ARG A 345 -5.11 6.54 -4.34
N GLU A 346 -4.65 5.34 -4.69
CA GLU A 346 -5.49 4.29 -5.25
C GLU A 346 -6.37 3.62 -4.20
N VAL A 347 -5.84 3.42 -2.99
CA VAL A 347 -6.46 2.56 -1.98
C VAL A 347 -6.71 3.35 -0.70
N PRO A 348 -7.94 3.35 -0.16
CA PRO A 348 -8.20 3.91 1.15
C PRO A 348 -7.33 3.27 2.23
N PHE A 349 -6.69 4.10 3.06
CA PHE A 349 -5.83 3.61 4.13
C PHE A 349 -6.57 2.63 5.05
N GLY A 350 -5.93 1.50 5.35
CA GLY A 350 -6.50 0.41 6.14
C GLY A 350 -7.18 -0.70 5.33
N GLN A 351 -7.49 -0.45 4.06
CA GLN A 351 -8.04 -1.47 3.15
C GLN A 351 -6.95 -2.21 2.40
N ASP A 352 -7.33 -3.38 1.86
CA ASP A 352 -6.49 -4.10 0.90
C ASP A 352 -6.57 -3.41 -0.46
N GLY A 353 -5.46 -3.44 -1.18
CA GLY A 353 -5.25 -2.77 -2.45
C GLY A 353 -4.73 -3.70 -3.51
N ASP A 354 -4.88 -3.31 -4.77
CA ASP A 354 -4.35 -4.06 -5.91
C ASP A 354 -3.39 -3.23 -6.74
N PHE A 355 -2.20 -3.77 -7.00
CA PHE A 355 -1.26 -3.15 -7.90
C PHE A 355 -1.53 -3.61 -9.33
N SER A 356 -1.85 -2.64 -10.19
CA SER A 356 -1.94 -2.83 -11.63
C SER A 356 -1.16 -1.75 -12.37
N GLN A 357 -0.33 -2.15 -13.34
CA GLN A 357 0.40 -1.21 -14.20
C GLN A 357 -0.56 -0.31 -14.99
N ILE A 358 -1.71 -0.84 -15.39
CA ILE A 358 -2.74 -0.10 -16.12
C ILE A 358 -3.32 1.01 -15.24
N ALA A 359 -3.63 0.69 -13.98
CA ALA A 359 -4.14 1.67 -13.02
C ALA A 359 -3.08 2.75 -12.75
N LEU A 360 -1.82 2.37 -12.53
CA LEU A 360 -0.70 3.30 -12.35
C LEU A 360 -0.54 4.26 -13.54
N ILE A 361 -0.56 3.73 -14.77
CA ILE A 361 -0.47 4.54 -16.01
C ILE A 361 -1.68 5.46 -16.14
N THR A 362 -2.88 4.97 -15.83
CA THR A 362 -4.12 5.75 -15.89
C THR A 362 -4.08 6.94 -14.94
N ARG A 363 -3.61 6.74 -13.70
CA ARG A 363 -3.40 7.83 -12.72
C ARG A 363 -2.33 8.81 -13.18
N ASN A 364 -1.21 8.32 -13.72
CA ASN A 364 -0.19 9.21 -14.28
C ASN A 364 -0.74 10.09 -15.40
N ASN A 365 -1.39 9.49 -16.39
CA ASN A 365 -1.85 10.22 -17.57
C ASN A 365 -3.04 11.11 -17.24
N GLY A 366 -3.98 10.61 -16.44
CA GLY A 366 -5.24 11.26 -16.11
C GLY A 366 -5.09 12.40 -15.10
N GLU A 367 -4.29 12.21 -14.04
CA GLU A 367 -4.19 13.17 -12.93
C GLU A 367 -2.84 13.91 -12.98
N LEU A 368 -1.71 13.19 -12.92
CA LEU A 368 -0.39 13.84 -12.84
C LEU A 368 -0.02 14.65 -14.10
N SER A 369 -0.25 14.07 -15.28
CA SER A 369 0.09 14.67 -16.57
C SER A 369 -0.93 15.73 -17.01
N ASN A 370 -2.22 15.36 -17.07
CA ASN A 370 -3.26 16.24 -17.61
C ASN A 370 -3.62 17.42 -16.68
N ASP A 371 -3.52 17.26 -15.36
CA ASP A 371 -3.92 18.31 -14.42
C ASP A 371 -2.70 19.10 -13.95
N LEU A 372 -1.81 18.46 -13.17
CA LEU A 372 -0.66 19.13 -12.57
C LEU A 372 0.39 19.53 -13.61
N GLY A 373 0.89 18.57 -14.40
CA GLY A 373 1.95 18.81 -15.38
C GLY A 373 1.55 19.81 -16.46
N ASN A 374 0.33 19.67 -16.99
CA ASN A 374 -0.24 20.61 -17.97
C ASN A 374 -0.46 22.01 -17.38
N LEU A 375 -0.94 22.14 -16.14
CA LEU A 375 -1.12 23.45 -15.49
C LEU A 375 0.22 24.20 -15.36
N LEU A 376 1.27 23.51 -14.91
CA LEU A 376 2.62 24.09 -14.84
C LEU A 376 3.12 24.52 -16.21
N ASN A 377 3.00 23.66 -17.22
CA ASN A 377 3.42 23.98 -18.59
C ASN A 377 2.66 25.19 -19.16
N ARG A 378 1.35 25.30 -18.91
CA ARG A 378 0.53 26.44 -19.33
C ARG A 378 0.97 27.74 -18.65
N LEU A 379 1.24 27.70 -17.34
CA LEU A 379 1.78 28.85 -16.62
C LEU A 379 3.10 29.30 -17.24
N ILE A 380 4.08 28.39 -17.37
CA ILE A 380 5.40 28.70 -17.92
C ILE A 380 5.28 29.29 -19.33
N GLY A 381 4.49 28.67 -20.20
CA GLY A 381 4.34 29.13 -21.59
C GLY A 381 3.66 30.50 -21.72
N MET A 382 2.62 30.77 -20.91
CA MET A 382 1.96 32.08 -20.91
C MET A 382 2.85 33.16 -20.29
N SER A 383 3.57 32.84 -19.21
CA SER A 383 4.54 33.75 -18.59
C SER A 383 5.71 34.09 -19.53
N GLU A 384 6.24 33.10 -20.26
CA GLU A 384 7.27 33.30 -21.31
C GLU A 384 6.74 34.25 -22.40
N LYS A 385 5.58 33.91 -22.96
CA LYS A 385 5.02 34.60 -24.12
C LYS A 385 4.61 36.04 -23.84
N TYR A 386 3.98 36.31 -22.69
CA TYR A 386 3.36 37.61 -22.41
C TYR A 386 4.22 38.51 -21.53
N PHE A 387 5.09 37.95 -20.69
CA PHE A 387 5.77 38.70 -19.64
C PHE A 387 7.26 38.38 -19.49
N GLN A 388 7.86 37.63 -20.42
CA GLN A 388 9.27 37.22 -20.34
C GLN A 388 9.61 36.59 -18.98
N PHE A 389 8.70 35.77 -18.46
CA PHE A 389 8.76 35.10 -17.16
C PHE A 389 8.64 35.97 -15.91
N ASP A 390 8.58 37.29 -16.03
CA ASP A 390 8.41 38.20 -14.91
C ASP A 390 6.92 38.27 -14.53
N LEU A 391 6.56 37.75 -13.36
CA LEU A 391 5.25 37.94 -12.72
C LEU A 391 5.35 38.76 -11.43
N SER A 392 6.37 39.62 -11.32
CA SER A 392 6.56 40.53 -10.19
C SER A 392 5.56 41.68 -10.20
N LYS A 393 5.25 42.20 -9.01
CA LYS A 393 4.36 43.33 -8.71
C LYS A 393 2.97 43.19 -9.32
N SER A 394 2.50 41.96 -9.48
CA SER A 394 1.20 41.66 -10.10
C SER A 394 0.20 41.03 -9.15
N TYR A 395 0.59 40.72 -7.90
CA TYR A 395 -0.37 40.28 -6.90
C TYR A 395 -1.37 41.39 -6.59
N ASP A 396 -2.66 41.07 -6.70
CA ASP A 396 -3.76 41.93 -6.30
C ASP A 396 -4.54 41.26 -5.17
N GLU A 397 -4.58 41.91 -4.01
CA GLU A 397 -5.28 41.41 -2.82
C GLU A 397 -6.79 41.39 -3.02
N ASN A 398 -7.35 42.38 -3.72
CA ASN A 398 -8.78 42.57 -3.92
C ASN A 398 -9.34 41.76 -5.10
N ALA A 399 -8.46 41.20 -5.94
CA ALA A 399 -8.87 40.30 -7.02
C ALA A 399 -9.11 38.86 -6.51
N TYR A 400 -10.08 38.18 -7.14
CA TYR A 400 -10.36 36.75 -6.97
C TYR A 400 -10.67 36.32 -5.52
N ILE A 401 -11.34 37.17 -4.73
CA ILE A 401 -11.63 36.92 -3.31
C ILE A 401 -12.32 35.57 -3.11
N SER A 402 -13.38 35.27 -3.86
CA SER A 402 -14.11 34.00 -3.72
C SER A 402 -13.25 32.78 -4.05
N GLN A 403 -12.35 32.88 -5.04
CA GLN A 403 -11.42 31.78 -5.35
C GLN A 403 -10.34 31.63 -4.27
N LYS A 404 -9.86 32.72 -3.67
CA LYS A 404 -8.91 32.67 -2.54
C LYS A 404 -9.54 32.05 -1.29
N GLU A 405 -10.82 32.33 -1.02
CA GLU A 405 -11.60 31.68 0.03
C GLU A 405 -11.74 30.17 -0.23
N GLU A 406 -12.05 29.80 -1.47
CA GLU A 406 -12.17 28.40 -1.87
C GLU A 406 -10.84 27.64 -1.77
N ILE A 407 -9.73 28.24 -2.23
CA ILE A 407 -8.37 27.69 -2.04
C ILE A 407 -8.10 27.44 -0.55
N SER A 408 -8.45 28.41 0.31
CA SER A 408 -8.25 28.30 1.75
C SER A 408 -9.08 27.17 2.36
N ARG A 409 -10.33 26.99 1.89
CA ARG A 409 -11.23 25.90 2.30
C ARG A 409 -10.63 24.54 1.92
N ILE A 410 -10.21 24.39 0.67
CA ILE A 410 -9.59 23.16 0.15
C ILE A 410 -8.34 22.80 0.96
N ILE A 411 -7.46 23.77 1.23
CA ILE A 411 -6.23 23.52 1.99
C ILE A 411 -6.55 23.05 3.41
N LYS A 412 -7.46 23.74 4.13
CA LYS A 412 -7.86 23.32 5.48
C LYS A 412 -8.44 21.91 5.49
N GLN A 413 -9.27 21.58 4.50
CA GLN A 413 -9.86 20.26 4.37
C GLN A 413 -8.81 19.19 4.09
N SER A 414 -7.86 19.45 3.19
CA SER A 414 -6.76 18.53 2.90
C SER A 414 -5.97 18.20 4.18
N LEU A 415 -5.52 19.20 4.94
CA LEU A 415 -4.76 18.98 6.18
C LEU A 415 -5.52 18.10 7.19
N ALA A 416 -6.83 18.29 7.32
CA ALA A 416 -7.67 17.46 8.20
C ALA A 416 -7.71 15.98 7.76
N TYR A 417 -7.68 15.71 6.45
CA TYR A 417 -7.57 14.34 5.95
C TYR A 417 -6.22 13.71 6.24
N MET A 418 -5.12 14.45 6.06
CA MET A 418 -3.78 13.92 6.41
C MET A 418 -3.67 13.64 7.91
N ASP A 419 -4.14 14.57 8.75
CA ASP A 419 -4.07 14.44 10.21
C ASP A 419 -4.94 13.29 10.75
N SER A 420 -5.95 12.86 10.00
CA SER A 420 -6.79 11.68 10.29
C SER A 420 -6.35 10.42 9.55
N MET A 421 -5.15 10.41 8.97
CA MET A 421 -4.56 9.29 8.24
C MET A 421 -5.41 8.82 7.04
N GLN A 422 -5.95 9.79 6.28
CA GLN A 422 -6.70 9.58 5.03
C GLN A 422 -5.96 10.17 3.82
N PRO A 423 -4.79 9.63 3.42
CA PRO A 423 -3.96 10.19 2.35
C PRO A 423 -4.65 10.22 0.98
N HIS A 424 -5.50 9.23 0.67
CA HIS A 424 -6.31 9.22 -0.56
C HIS A 424 -7.22 10.45 -0.67
N LYS A 425 -7.93 10.81 0.41
CA LYS A 425 -8.78 12.02 0.45
C LYS A 425 -7.98 13.31 0.51
N PHE A 426 -6.81 13.27 1.17
CA PHE A 426 -5.87 14.39 1.12
C PHE A 426 -5.51 14.69 -0.34
N LEU A 427 -5.13 13.69 -1.13
CA LEU A 427 -4.78 13.85 -2.54
C LEU A 427 -5.97 14.30 -3.39
N GLU A 428 -7.16 13.73 -3.17
CA GLU A 428 -8.40 14.18 -3.83
C GLU A 428 -8.66 15.67 -3.59
N SER A 429 -8.58 16.10 -2.33
CA SER A 429 -8.78 17.49 -1.95
C SER A 429 -7.71 18.40 -2.55
N VAL A 430 -6.43 18.00 -2.54
CA VAL A 430 -5.37 18.78 -3.20
C VAL A 430 -5.61 18.90 -4.71
N TRP A 431 -6.16 17.87 -5.36
CA TRP A 431 -6.50 17.92 -6.78
C TRP A 431 -7.60 18.93 -7.13
N GLU A 432 -8.50 19.24 -6.19
CA GLU A 432 -9.48 20.30 -6.36
C GLU A 432 -8.83 21.67 -6.65
N LEU A 433 -7.61 21.92 -6.15
CA LEU A 433 -6.84 23.12 -6.49
C LEU A 433 -6.50 23.19 -7.98
N PHE A 434 -6.14 22.05 -8.58
CA PHE A 434 -5.81 21.99 -10.00
C PHE A 434 -7.05 22.09 -10.88
N TYR A 435 -8.17 21.48 -10.47
CA TYR A 435 -9.44 21.63 -11.16
C TYR A 435 -9.93 23.08 -11.12
N LEU A 436 -9.83 23.75 -9.97
CA LEU A 436 -10.13 25.17 -9.84
C LEU A 436 -9.26 26.00 -10.79
N ALA A 437 -7.94 25.83 -10.74
CA ALA A 437 -7.00 26.56 -11.58
C ALA A 437 -7.23 26.36 -13.08
N ASN A 438 -7.41 25.12 -13.53
CA ASN A 438 -7.68 24.80 -14.94
C ASN A 438 -9.03 25.35 -15.42
N THR A 439 -10.05 25.31 -14.56
CA THR A 439 -11.36 25.90 -14.84
C THR A 439 -11.25 27.41 -14.96
N MET A 440 -10.54 28.07 -14.05
CA MET A 440 -10.29 29.51 -14.10
C MET A 440 -9.57 29.92 -15.39
N ILE A 441 -8.54 29.18 -15.82
CA ILE A 441 -7.84 29.48 -17.10
C ILE A 441 -8.82 29.43 -18.28
N THR A 442 -9.74 28.46 -18.27
CA THR A 442 -10.72 28.30 -19.35
C THR A 442 -11.75 29.43 -19.36
N GLN A 443 -12.24 29.84 -18.18
CA GLN A 443 -13.25 30.87 -18.05
C GLN A 443 -12.70 32.29 -18.26
N ILE A 444 -11.53 32.59 -17.67
CA ILE A 444 -10.89 33.90 -17.75
C ILE A 444 -10.24 34.11 -19.11
N ALA A 445 -9.80 33.02 -19.76
CA ALA A 445 -9.18 33.02 -21.08
C ALA A 445 -8.06 34.08 -21.19
N PRO A 446 -6.88 33.87 -20.57
CA PRO A 446 -5.80 34.88 -20.50
C PRO A 446 -5.36 35.41 -21.87
N TRP A 447 -5.46 34.58 -22.91
CA TRP A 447 -5.17 34.97 -24.29
C TRP A 447 -6.14 36.02 -24.82
N GLU A 448 -7.41 36.04 -24.39
CA GLU A 448 -8.37 37.09 -24.74
C GLU A 448 -8.11 38.37 -23.94
N LEU A 449 -7.72 38.27 -22.66
CA LEU A 449 -7.30 39.45 -21.88
C LEU A 449 -6.14 40.18 -22.56
N MET A 450 -5.14 39.43 -23.05
CA MET A 450 -4.02 40.01 -23.79
C MET A 450 -4.45 40.66 -25.10
N LYS A 451 -5.43 40.10 -25.83
CA LYS A 451 -5.99 40.71 -27.04
C LYS A 451 -6.79 41.98 -26.75
N GLN A 452 -7.43 42.06 -25.58
CA GLN A 452 -8.17 43.23 -25.10
C GLN A 452 -7.28 44.27 -24.40
N GLU A 453 -5.96 44.14 -24.51
CA GLU A 453 -4.98 45.05 -23.87
C GLU A 453 -5.05 45.09 -22.32
N LYS A 454 -5.70 44.09 -21.70
CA LYS A 454 -5.83 43.93 -20.23
C LYS A 454 -4.64 43.18 -19.64
N SER A 455 -3.45 43.74 -19.85
CA SER A 455 -2.19 43.10 -19.49
C SER A 455 -1.99 42.98 -17.98
N ILE A 456 -2.50 43.92 -17.19
CA ILE A 456 -2.34 43.95 -15.73
C ILE A 456 -3.16 42.83 -15.10
N GLU A 457 -4.42 42.69 -15.52
CA GLU A 457 -5.34 41.65 -15.07
C GLU A 457 -4.84 40.26 -15.45
N CYS A 458 -4.31 40.11 -16.68
CA CYS A 458 -3.70 38.85 -17.10
C CYS A 458 -2.49 38.49 -16.23
N LYS A 459 -1.62 39.46 -15.92
CA LYS A 459 -0.43 39.24 -15.08
C LYS A 459 -0.83 38.86 -13.64
N ALA A 460 -1.84 39.51 -13.09
CA ALA A 460 -2.39 39.21 -11.78
C ALA A 460 -3.01 37.81 -11.71
N PHE A 461 -3.75 37.42 -12.75
CA PHE A 461 -4.30 36.08 -12.86
C PHE A 461 -3.21 34.99 -12.89
N LEU A 462 -2.16 35.16 -13.70
CA LEU A 462 -1.06 34.18 -13.76
C LEU A 462 -0.31 34.08 -12.43
N ASN A 463 -0.18 35.18 -11.68
CA ASN A 463 0.39 35.18 -10.34
C ASN A 463 -0.47 34.37 -9.34
N LEU A 464 -1.80 34.44 -9.44
CA LEU A 464 -2.68 33.57 -8.65
C LEU A 464 -2.49 32.08 -9.00
N ILE A 465 -2.36 31.74 -10.28
CA ILE A 465 -2.07 30.36 -10.71
C ILE A 465 -0.71 29.89 -10.17
N ALA A 466 0.31 30.74 -10.21
CA ALA A 466 1.63 30.45 -9.61
C ALA A 466 1.52 30.20 -8.09
N ASN A 467 0.71 30.98 -7.38
CA ASN A 467 0.43 30.76 -5.96
C ASN A 467 -0.29 29.43 -5.68
N ILE A 468 -1.25 29.04 -6.52
CA ILE A 468 -1.91 27.73 -6.40
C ILE A 468 -0.89 26.60 -6.56
N LEU A 469 -0.02 26.67 -7.59
CA LEU A 469 1.05 25.69 -7.80
C LEU A 469 2.06 25.68 -6.65
N ALA A 470 2.42 26.84 -6.08
CA ALA A 470 3.31 26.94 -4.93
C ALA A 470 2.72 26.24 -3.69
N LYS A 471 1.45 26.52 -3.38
CA LYS A 471 0.71 25.87 -2.28
C LYS A 471 0.59 24.37 -2.51
N ALA A 472 0.24 23.95 -3.72
CA ALA A 472 0.14 22.54 -4.08
C ALA A 472 1.50 21.82 -4.00
N ALA A 473 2.60 22.46 -4.41
CA ALA A 473 3.95 21.88 -4.30
C ALA A 473 4.34 21.60 -2.85
N LEU A 474 4.01 22.49 -1.91
CA LEU A 474 4.25 22.28 -0.48
C LEU A 474 3.41 21.14 0.09
N LEU A 475 2.15 21.02 -0.31
CA LEU A 475 1.25 19.95 0.11
C LEU A 475 1.66 18.59 -0.47
N LEU A 476 2.10 18.56 -1.73
CA LEU A 476 2.45 17.33 -2.44
C LEU A 476 3.89 16.89 -2.21
N TYR A 477 4.80 17.75 -1.74
CA TYR A 477 6.21 17.41 -1.53
C TYR A 477 6.46 16.12 -0.74
N PRO A 478 5.72 15.83 0.35
CA PRO A 478 5.88 14.56 1.07
C PRO A 478 5.65 13.32 0.18
N ILE A 479 4.84 13.45 -0.86
CA ILE A 479 4.38 12.37 -1.74
C ILE A 479 5.18 12.36 -3.04
N LEU A 480 5.40 13.52 -3.66
CA LEU A 480 6.06 13.73 -4.95
C LEU A 480 7.36 14.57 -4.81
N PRO A 481 8.36 14.11 -4.03
CA PRO A 481 9.48 14.94 -3.66
C PRO A 481 10.28 15.46 -4.87
N ASN A 482 10.45 14.65 -5.92
CA ASN A 482 11.25 15.04 -7.08
C ASN A 482 10.50 16.05 -7.95
N SER A 483 9.22 15.79 -8.21
CA SER A 483 8.36 16.62 -9.03
C SER A 483 8.11 17.98 -8.37
N CYS A 484 7.92 17.99 -7.04
CA CYS A 484 7.77 19.23 -6.28
C CYS A 484 9.06 20.06 -6.24
N LYS A 485 10.26 19.43 -6.24
CA LYS A 485 11.53 20.16 -6.42
C LYS A 485 11.63 20.83 -7.80
N GLU A 486 11.12 20.20 -8.86
CA GLU A 486 11.07 20.82 -10.18
C GLU A 486 10.04 21.96 -10.25
N ILE A 487 8.86 21.80 -9.61
CA ILE A 487 7.89 22.89 -9.47
C ILE A 487 8.50 24.05 -8.68
N SER A 488 9.23 23.77 -7.60
CA SER A 488 9.82 24.81 -6.76
C SER A 488 10.91 25.58 -7.49
N LYS A 489 11.71 24.91 -8.34
CA LYS A 489 12.65 25.56 -9.27
C LYS A 489 11.92 26.46 -10.26
N ALA A 490 10.86 25.95 -10.90
CA ALA A 490 10.08 26.71 -11.87
C ALA A 490 9.45 27.97 -11.28
N LEU A 491 9.06 27.94 -10.01
CA LEU A 491 8.46 29.07 -9.30
C LEU A 491 9.48 29.90 -8.51
N ASN A 492 10.74 29.47 -8.43
CA ASN A 492 11.79 30.04 -7.58
C ASN A 492 11.38 30.16 -6.09
N ILE A 493 10.84 29.08 -5.52
CA ILE A 493 10.45 29.00 -4.10
C ILE A 493 11.23 27.91 -3.37
N SER A 494 11.34 28.02 -2.05
CA SER A 494 11.86 26.95 -1.20
C SER A 494 10.74 26.03 -0.70
N ILE A 495 11.06 24.75 -0.49
CA ILE A 495 10.19 23.80 0.19
C ILE A 495 10.78 23.54 1.57
N ASP A 496 10.32 24.29 2.55
CA ASP A 496 10.77 24.23 3.94
C ASP A 496 9.62 24.54 4.90
N SER A 497 9.86 24.36 6.21
CA SER A 497 8.83 24.54 7.22
C SER A 497 8.36 25.99 7.36
N LYS A 498 9.21 26.97 7.06
CA LYS A 498 8.85 28.40 7.11
C LYS A 498 7.90 28.74 5.97
N GLN A 499 8.17 28.24 4.78
CA GLN A 499 7.32 28.45 3.61
C GLN A 499 6.00 27.69 3.76
N PHE A 500 6.04 26.47 4.33
CA PHE A 500 4.83 25.70 4.67
C PHE A 500 3.96 26.47 5.68
N ASP A 501 4.52 26.97 6.77
CA ASP A 501 3.78 27.77 7.76
C ASP A 501 3.16 29.02 7.11
N THR A 502 3.93 29.75 6.30
CA THR A 502 3.48 30.99 5.67
C THR A 502 2.36 30.77 4.65
N LEU A 503 2.52 29.82 3.73
CA LEU A 503 1.57 29.63 2.62
C LEU A 503 0.43 28.67 2.94
N ILE A 504 0.66 27.67 3.79
CA ILE A 504 -0.32 26.61 4.06
C ILE A 504 -1.05 26.86 5.37
N ILE A 505 -0.33 27.11 6.47
CA ILE A 505 -0.95 27.31 7.79
C ILE A 505 -1.59 28.70 7.90
N LYS A 506 -0.81 29.74 7.59
CA LYS A 506 -1.26 31.15 7.61
C LYS A 506 -2.01 31.58 6.36
N GLN A 507 -2.10 30.70 5.35
CA GLN A 507 -2.81 30.93 4.09
C GLN A 507 -2.31 32.15 3.30
N GLY A 508 -1.04 32.55 3.48
CA GLY A 508 -0.43 33.67 2.77
C GLY A 508 -0.28 33.44 1.26
N TYR A 509 0.09 34.50 0.55
CA TYR A 509 0.35 34.50 -0.89
C TYR A 509 1.71 35.14 -1.17
N ILE A 510 2.44 34.57 -2.13
CA ILE A 510 3.66 35.15 -2.68
C ILE A 510 3.25 36.30 -3.60
N GLN A 511 3.87 37.47 -3.41
CA GLN A 511 3.57 38.66 -4.19
C GLN A 511 4.28 38.68 -5.55
N ASP A 512 5.52 38.17 -5.59
CA ASP A 512 6.40 38.24 -6.75
C ASP A 512 6.85 36.86 -7.19
N PHE A 513 6.73 36.57 -8.49
CA PHE A 513 7.32 35.39 -9.09
C PHE A 513 8.24 35.77 -10.26
N MET A 514 9.38 35.10 -10.32
CA MET A 514 10.23 35.03 -11.50
C MET A 514 10.25 33.59 -11.97
N ILE A 515 9.49 33.32 -13.03
CA ILE A 515 9.28 31.95 -13.50
C ILE A 515 10.55 31.44 -14.20
N GLN A 516 10.88 30.18 -14.00
CA GLN A 516 11.96 29.51 -14.69
C GLN A 516 11.42 28.40 -15.58
N LYS A 517 12.04 28.26 -16.75
CA LYS A 517 11.71 27.18 -17.67
C LYS A 517 12.27 25.86 -17.14
N VAL A 518 11.40 24.86 -17.03
CA VAL A 518 11.75 23.49 -16.65
C VAL A 518 11.21 22.50 -17.68
N CYS A 519 11.69 21.26 -17.62
CA CYS A 519 11.17 20.18 -18.46
C CYS A 519 9.71 19.86 -18.08
N ALA A 520 8.95 19.35 -19.06
CA ALA A 520 7.58 18.91 -18.82
C ALA A 520 7.54 17.79 -17.78
N LEU A 521 6.68 17.95 -16.77
CA LEU A 521 6.44 16.93 -15.75
C LEU A 521 5.49 15.87 -16.27
N PHE A 522 5.71 14.62 -15.85
CA PHE A 522 4.84 13.47 -16.10
C PHE A 522 4.49 13.27 -17.58
N PRO A 523 5.47 12.96 -18.46
CA PRO A 523 5.16 12.58 -19.82
C PRO A 523 4.18 11.39 -19.84
N LYS A 524 3.27 11.38 -20.81
CA LYS A 524 2.28 10.31 -20.93
C LYS A 524 2.97 8.97 -21.19
N ILE A 525 2.44 7.93 -20.56
CA ILE A 525 2.90 6.56 -20.72
C ILE A 525 1.85 5.82 -21.54
N GLU A 526 2.24 5.32 -22.70
CA GLU A 526 1.31 4.67 -23.64
C GLU A 526 1.08 3.20 -23.30
N GLU A 527 2.12 2.49 -22.84
CA GLU A 527 2.08 1.05 -22.62
C GLU A 527 2.78 0.65 -21.30
N PRO A 528 2.38 -0.48 -20.68
CA PRO A 528 3.07 -1.08 -19.54
C PRO A 528 4.56 -1.33 -19.82
N ARG A 529 5.42 -0.89 -18.89
CA ARG A 529 6.89 -0.97 -19.03
C ARG A 529 7.52 -2.14 -18.28
N MET A 530 6.80 -2.79 -17.37
CA MET A 530 7.23 -4.06 -16.78
C MET A 530 6.51 -5.21 -17.47
N LYS A 531 7.19 -6.35 -17.57
CA LYS A 531 6.56 -7.59 -18.04
C LYS A 531 5.53 -8.04 -17.01
N THR A 532 4.25 -8.08 -17.38
CA THR A 532 3.24 -8.79 -16.59
C THR A 532 3.50 -10.28 -16.69
N MET A 533 3.77 -10.94 -15.56
CA MET A 533 3.97 -12.40 -15.52
C MET A 533 2.67 -13.18 -15.79
N HIS A 534 1.52 -12.51 -15.74
CA HIS A 534 0.23 -13.02 -16.21
C HIS A 534 -0.22 -12.27 -17.47
N GLN A 535 0.43 -12.56 -18.60
CA GLN A 535 -0.27 -12.48 -19.88
C GLN A 535 -0.96 -13.85 -20.10
N PRO A 536 -2.29 -13.93 -20.30
CA PRO A 536 -2.81 -15.05 -21.07
C PRO A 536 -2.13 -14.95 -22.44
N PHE A 537 -1.46 -16.01 -22.90
CA PHE A 537 -0.77 -16.09 -24.19
C PHE A 537 -1.50 -15.29 -25.28
N VAL A 538 -1.00 -14.11 -25.63
CA VAL A 538 -1.35 -13.41 -26.86
C VAL A 538 -0.19 -13.64 -27.82
N GLU A 539 -0.42 -14.50 -28.81
CA GLU A 539 0.51 -14.69 -29.91
C GLU A 539 0.74 -13.35 -30.64
N ASN A 540 2.02 -12.99 -30.76
CA ASN A 540 2.50 -11.86 -31.55
C ASN A 540 1.98 -11.91 -33.00
N LYS A 541 1.24 -10.88 -33.42
CA LYS A 541 1.15 -10.48 -34.84
C LYS A 541 1.30 -8.95 -34.96
N PRO A 542 1.87 -8.46 -36.08
CA PRO A 542 2.45 -7.13 -36.16
C PRO A 542 1.43 -6.00 -36.30
N GLN A 543 1.82 -4.84 -35.78
CA GLN A 543 1.13 -3.54 -35.75
C GLN A 543 0.43 -3.13 -37.05
N LYS A 544 -0.79 -2.62 -36.92
CA LYS A 544 -1.33 -1.50 -37.72
C LYS A 544 -2.16 -0.57 -36.83
N GLU A 545 -2.09 0.71 -37.18
CA GLU A 545 -2.41 1.90 -36.38
C GLU A 545 -3.89 2.11 -36.00
N LYS A 546 -4.03 2.76 -34.82
CA LYS A 546 -5.03 3.73 -34.34
C LYS A 546 -6.47 3.65 -34.84
N ASP A 547 -7.38 3.43 -33.90
CA ASP A 547 -8.46 4.40 -33.63
C ASP A 547 -8.89 4.36 -32.16
N SER A 548 -9.00 5.56 -31.58
CA SER A 548 -9.32 5.84 -30.19
C SER A 548 -10.81 5.75 -29.90
N ILE A 549 -11.21 4.88 -28.97
CA ILE A 549 -12.52 4.97 -28.30
C ILE A 549 -12.32 4.70 -26.80
N ASN A 550 -12.77 5.67 -25.99
CA ASN A 550 -12.82 5.70 -24.54
C ASN A 550 -13.30 4.37 -23.92
N LYS A 551 -12.48 3.80 -23.02
CA LYS A 551 -12.94 2.82 -22.04
C LYS A 551 -13.26 3.52 -20.72
N PRO A 552 -14.48 3.40 -20.16
CA PRO A 552 -14.75 3.84 -18.80
C PRO A 552 -14.04 2.92 -17.80
N CYS A 553 -13.44 3.55 -16.78
CA CYS A 553 -12.82 2.90 -15.64
C CYS A 553 -13.85 2.13 -14.80
N ILE A 554 -13.49 0.95 -14.32
CA ILE A 554 -14.28 0.16 -13.37
C ILE A 554 -13.95 0.66 -11.97
N ASN A 555 -14.87 1.45 -11.41
CA ASN A 555 -15.13 1.52 -9.97
C ASN A 555 -16.51 0.88 -9.77
N ASP A 556 -16.58 -0.10 -8.87
CA ASP A 556 -17.66 -1.08 -8.73
C ASP A 556 -18.96 -0.53 -8.12
N THR A 557 -19.63 0.39 -8.80
CA THR A 557 -21.10 0.46 -8.86
C THR A 557 -21.52 1.24 -10.11
N ILE A 558 -22.21 0.57 -11.04
CA ILE A 558 -22.85 1.24 -12.18
C ILE A 558 -24.28 1.63 -11.79
N ASN A 559 -24.74 2.81 -12.22
CA ASN A 559 -26.14 3.19 -12.09
C ASN A 559 -27.02 2.27 -12.96
N ILE A 560 -28.23 1.93 -12.52
CA ILE A 560 -29.21 1.12 -13.27
C ILE A 560 -29.48 1.67 -14.68
N ASP A 561 -29.31 2.98 -14.88
CA ASP A 561 -29.42 3.63 -16.20
C ASP A 561 -28.43 3.05 -17.23
N TYR A 562 -27.25 2.60 -16.80
CA TYR A 562 -26.29 1.91 -17.67
C TYR A 562 -26.77 0.52 -18.05
N PHE A 563 -27.42 -0.20 -17.13
CA PHE A 563 -28.00 -1.51 -17.44
C PHE A 563 -29.22 -1.39 -18.36
N GLN A 564 -30.03 -0.34 -18.22
CA GLN A 564 -31.16 -0.06 -19.12
C GLN A 564 -30.76 0.19 -20.57
N GLN A 565 -29.54 0.69 -20.79
CA GLN A 565 -28.96 0.86 -22.14
C GLN A 565 -28.57 -0.48 -22.78
N ILE A 566 -28.48 -1.57 -22.01
CA ILE A 566 -28.14 -2.91 -22.49
C ILE A 566 -29.45 -3.65 -22.80
N VAL A 567 -29.54 -4.25 -23.99
CA VAL A 567 -30.71 -5.03 -24.43
C VAL A 567 -30.32 -6.49 -24.50
N ILE A 568 -30.60 -7.23 -23.43
CA ILE A 568 -30.44 -8.68 -23.41
C ILE A 568 -31.81 -9.32 -23.68
N LYS A 569 -31.86 -10.24 -24.64
CA LYS A 569 -33.06 -10.98 -25.03
C LYS A 569 -32.84 -12.49 -24.91
N VAL A 570 -33.89 -13.24 -24.63
CA VAL A 570 -33.88 -14.71 -24.73
C VAL A 570 -34.13 -15.10 -26.20
N GLY A 571 -33.33 -16.03 -26.72
CA GLY A 571 -33.55 -16.57 -28.07
C GLY A 571 -33.23 -18.05 -28.19
N THR A 572 -33.85 -18.71 -29.16
CA THR A 572 -33.61 -20.13 -29.47
C THR A 572 -32.59 -20.26 -30.59
N ILE A 573 -31.58 -21.10 -30.39
CA ILE A 573 -30.60 -21.44 -31.44
C ILE A 573 -31.29 -22.38 -32.42
N ILE A 574 -31.46 -21.94 -33.67
CA ILE A 574 -32.14 -22.71 -34.72
C ILE A 574 -31.16 -23.41 -35.67
N ALA A 575 -29.93 -22.92 -35.77
CA ALA A 575 -28.86 -23.56 -36.53
C ALA A 575 -27.50 -23.28 -35.88
N ALA A 576 -26.60 -24.26 -35.95
CA ALA A 576 -25.23 -24.16 -35.44
C ALA A 576 -24.25 -24.86 -36.40
N GLU A 577 -23.22 -24.14 -36.83
CA GLU A 577 -22.19 -24.63 -37.75
C GLU A 577 -20.80 -24.33 -37.22
N LYS A 578 -19.83 -25.24 -37.44
CA LYS A 578 -18.41 -24.97 -37.13
C LYS A 578 -17.83 -24.05 -38.19
N LEU A 579 -17.13 -22.98 -37.80
CA LEU A 579 -16.45 -22.14 -38.79
C LEU A 579 -15.24 -22.88 -39.39
N PRO A 580 -15.12 -22.98 -40.73
CA PRO A 580 -14.01 -23.69 -41.38
C PRO A 580 -12.62 -23.16 -41.01
N LYS A 581 -12.52 -21.90 -40.60
CA LYS A 581 -11.26 -21.20 -40.31
C LYS A 581 -10.94 -21.10 -38.81
N SER A 582 -11.72 -21.72 -37.92
CA SER A 582 -11.46 -21.68 -36.48
C SER A 582 -11.96 -22.94 -35.77
N LYS A 583 -11.11 -23.53 -34.93
CA LYS A 583 -11.47 -24.65 -34.04
C LYS A 583 -12.28 -24.20 -32.82
N LYS A 584 -12.37 -22.89 -32.55
CA LYS A 584 -12.98 -22.32 -31.33
C LYS A 584 -14.33 -21.66 -31.56
N LEU A 585 -14.72 -21.38 -32.81
CA LEU A 585 -15.89 -20.57 -33.13
C LEU A 585 -17.02 -21.40 -33.76
N LEU A 586 -18.24 -21.18 -33.28
CA LEU A 586 -19.48 -21.63 -33.92
C LEU A 586 -20.21 -20.44 -34.54
N LYS A 587 -20.81 -20.68 -35.71
CA LYS A 587 -21.74 -19.80 -36.39
C LYS A 587 -23.14 -20.23 -36.00
N LEU A 588 -23.85 -19.38 -35.28
CA LEU A 588 -25.16 -19.66 -34.74
C LEU A 588 -26.20 -18.76 -35.41
N GLN A 589 -27.35 -19.34 -35.76
CA GLN A 589 -28.56 -18.59 -36.09
C GLN A 589 -29.47 -18.63 -34.88
N VAL A 590 -29.77 -17.46 -34.31
CA VAL A 590 -30.58 -17.35 -33.09
C VAL A 590 -31.86 -16.59 -33.39
N ASP A 591 -33.00 -17.23 -33.13
CA ASP A 591 -34.31 -16.62 -33.21
C ASP A 591 -34.58 -15.79 -31.95
N LEU A 592 -34.67 -14.47 -32.12
CA LEU A 592 -34.99 -13.49 -31.08
C LEU A 592 -36.41 -12.92 -31.24
N GLY A 593 -37.30 -13.60 -31.97
CA GLY A 593 -38.65 -13.09 -32.27
C GLY A 593 -38.64 -11.92 -33.25
N GLU A 594 -37.59 -11.81 -34.08
CA GLU A 594 -37.43 -10.79 -35.12
C GLU A 594 -37.77 -11.39 -36.50
N GLU A 595 -37.98 -10.56 -37.54
CA GLU A 595 -38.32 -11.04 -38.89
C GLU A 595 -37.30 -12.02 -39.48
N LYS A 596 -36.03 -11.89 -39.04
CA LYS A 596 -34.94 -12.80 -39.42
C LYS A 596 -34.15 -13.21 -38.18
N PRO A 597 -33.70 -14.48 -38.11
CA PRO A 597 -32.77 -14.92 -37.08
C PRO A 597 -31.47 -14.12 -37.18
N ARG A 598 -30.85 -13.85 -36.03
CA ARG A 598 -29.56 -13.17 -35.99
C ARG A 598 -28.41 -14.14 -36.11
N GLN A 599 -27.43 -13.77 -36.93
CA GLN A 599 -26.17 -14.49 -37.00
C GLN A 599 -25.26 -14.06 -35.85
N ILE A 600 -24.86 -15.02 -35.00
CA ILE A 600 -23.96 -14.79 -33.87
C ILE A 600 -22.78 -15.75 -33.97
N ILE A 601 -21.57 -15.21 -33.87
CA ILE A 601 -20.34 -16.00 -33.84
C ILE A 601 -19.90 -16.14 -32.38
N ALA A 602 -19.92 -17.37 -31.86
CA ALA A 602 -19.66 -17.63 -30.44
C ALA A 602 -18.44 -18.54 -30.25
N GLY A 603 -17.59 -18.20 -29.28
CA GLY A 603 -16.36 -18.92 -28.92
C GLY A 603 -16.58 -20.17 -28.07
N ILE A 604 -17.60 -20.96 -28.38
CA ILE A 604 -18.07 -22.08 -27.53
C ILE A 604 -17.84 -23.46 -28.16
N ALA A 605 -17.12 -23.53 -29.28
CA ALA A 605 -16.97 -24.77 -30.06
C ALA A 605 -16.16 -25.87 -29.33
N GLU A 606 -15.35 -25.51 -28.34
CA GLU A 606 -14.58 -26.47 -27.52
C GLU A 606 -15.43 -27.12 -26.42
N PHE A 607 -16.60 -26.56 -26.11
CA PHE A 607 -17.45 -26.97 -24.99
C PHE A 607 -18.83 -27.50 -25.41
N TYR A 608 -19.27 -27.20 -26.64
CA TYR A 608 -20.58 -27.59 -27.14
C TYR A 608 -20.51 -28.15 -28.55
N ASP A 609 -21.15 -29.30 -28.74
CA ASP A 609 -21.43 -29.84 -30.07
C ASP A 609 -22.61 -29.11 -30.72
N THR A 610 -22.55 -28.95 -32.05
CA THR A 610 -23.55 -28.22 -32.83
C THR A 610 -24.96 -28.81 -32.71
N GLU A 611 -25.07 -30.13 -32.62
CA GLU A 611 -26.35 -30.84 -32.51
C GLU A 611 -27.04 -30.56 -31.16
N ASN A 612 -26.27 -30.49 -30.08
CA ASN A 612 -26.79 -30.26 -28.72
C ASN A 612 -27.19 -28.80 -28.45
N LEU A 613 -26.85 -27.88 -29.36
CA LEU A 613 -27.21 -26.47 -29.26
C LEU A 613 -28.53 -26.15 -29.94
N ILE A 614 -28.90 -26.89 -30.98
CA ILE A 614 -30.12 -26.63 -31.75
C ILE A 614 -31.34 -26.89 -30.85
N GLY A 615 -32.28 -25.95 -30.82
CA GLY A 615 -33.47 -25.98 -29.98
C GLY A 615 -33.24 -25.49 -28.55
N THR A 616 -32.01 -25.17 -28.14
CA THR A 616 -31.73 -24.63 -26.81
C THR A 616 -31.89 -23.11 -26.77
N GLN A 617 -32.39 -22.60 -25.64
CA GLN A 617 -32.47 -21.15 -25.41
C GLN A 617 -31.19 -20.61 -24.79
N ALA A 618 -30.84 -19.38 -25.16
CA ALA A 618 -29.71 -18.65 -24.59
C ALA A 618 -30.02 -17.16 -24.45
N CYS A 619 -29.35 -16.52 -23.50
CA CYS A 619 -29.40 -15.08 -23.33
C CYS A 619 -28.44 -14.40 -24.32
N VAL A 620 -28.97 -13.44 -25.10
CA VAL A 620 -28.25 -12.74 -26.16
C VAL A 620 -28.25 -11.24 -25.90
N LEU A 621 -27.07 -10.63 -25.89
CA LEU A 621 -26.91 -9.19 -26.00
C LEU A 621 -27.21 -8.74 -27.43
N ALA A 622 -28.37 -8.11 -27.62
CA ALA A 622 -28.97 -7.84 -28.92
C ALA A 622 -28.71 -6.43 -29.47
N ASN A 623 -28.27 -5.46 -28.66
CA ASN A 623 -27.94 -4.11 -29.11
C ASN A 623 -26.44 -3.82 -29.17
N LEU A 624 -25.62 -4.86 -29.26
CA LEU A 624 -24.19 -4.74 -29.52
C LEU A 624 -23.95 -4.37 -31.00
N ALA A 625 -23.01 -3.47 -31.27
CA ALA A 625 -22.60 -3.14 -32.63
C ALA A 625 -22.08 -4.41 -33.37
N PRO A 626 -22.48 -4.65 -34.63
CA PRO A 626 -22.00 -5.82 -35.36
C PRO A 626 -20.48 -5.84 -35.49
N ALA A 627 -19.87 -7.00 -35.23
CA ALA A 627 -18.43 -7.19 -35.30
C ALA A 627 -18.07 -8.27 -36.32
N LYS A 628 -16.99 -8.08 -37.08
CA LYS A 628 -16.50 -9.07 -38.05
C LYS A 628 -15.52 -10.04 -37.38
N LEU A 629 -15.87 -11.31 -37.30
CA LEU A 629 -15.08 -12.37 -36.69
C LEU A 629 -14.77 -13.43 -37.75
N MET A 630 -13.47 -13.62 -38.05
CA MET A 630 -12.98 -14.60 -39.03
C MET A 630 -13.64 -14.54 -40.41
N GLY A 631 -14.05 -13.33 -40.84
CA GLY A 631 -14.67 -13.09 -42.15
C GLY A 631 -16.21 -13.04 -42.12
N GLU A 632 -16.83 -13.52 -41.04
CA GLU A 632 -18.28 -13.54 -40.82
C GLU A 632 -18.72 -12.37 -39.92
N ILE A 633 -19.95 -11.90 -40.07
CA ILE A 633 -20.50 -10.82 -39.23
C ILE A 633 -21.23 -11.45 -38.04
N SER A 634 -20.93 -11.01 -36.82
CA SER A 634 -21.67 -11.31 -35.60
C SER A 634 -22.56 -10.13 -35.23
N GLN A 635 -23.87 -10.33 -35.17
CA GLN A 635 -24.90 -9.30 -34.95
C GLN A 635 -25.42 -9.29 -33.50
N GLY A 636 -24.64 -9.83 -32.58
CA GLY A 636 -24.94 -9.96 -31.16
C GLY A 636 -23.88 -10.80 -30.45
N MET A 637 -24.09 -11.03 -29.17
CA MET A 637 -23.23 -11.87 -28.33
C MET A 637 -24.08 -12.79 -27.45
N ILE A 638 -23.82 -14.10 -27.49
CA ILE A 638 -24.38 -15.05 -26.53
C ILE A 638 -23.61 -14.94 -25.22
N LEU A 639 -24.34 -14.93 -24.11
CA LEU A 639 -23.77 -14.86 -22.77
C LEU A 639 -23.45 -16.27 -22.25
N ALA A 640 -22.27 -16.42 -21.67
CA ALA A 640 -21.79 -17.66 -21.07
C ALA A 640 -20.94 -17.35 -19.83
N CYS A 641 -20.94 -18.26 -18.86
CA CYS A 641 -20.06 -18.25 -17.70
C CYS A 641 -18.90 -19.23 -17.94
N LYS A 642 -17.68 -18.87 -17.51
CA LYS A 642 -16.50 -19.75 -17.56
C LYS A 642 -15.76 -19.68 -16.23
N ASP A 643 -15.55 -20.83 -15.61
CA ASP A 643 -14.81 -21.00 -14.36
C ASP A 643 -13.91 -22.25 -14.42
N GLU A 644 -13.41 -22.71 -13.27
CA GLU A 644 -12.60 -23.92 -13.13
C GLU A 644 -13.37 -25.20 -13.56
N ASN A 645 -14.71 -25.16 -13.63
CA ASN A 645 -15.58 -26.28 -13.98
C ASN A 645 -15.97 -26.32 -15.47
N GLY A 646 -15.52 -25.37 -16.28
CA GLY A 646 -15.77 -25.32 -17.73
C GLY A 646 -16.57 -24.10 -18.17
N LEU A 647 -17.20 -24.19 -19.35
CA LEU A 647 -18.01 -23.11 -19.93
C LEU A 647 -19.49 -23.53 -19.97
N SER A 648 -20.38 -22.69 -19.44
CA SER A 648 -21.83 -22.92 -19.46
C SER A 648 -22.58 -21.71 -20.04
N LEU A 649 -23.52 -21.96 -20.95
CA LEU A 649 -24.39 -20.92 -21.52
C LEU A 649 -25.36 -20.38 -20.45
N LEU A 650 -25.59 -19.07 -20.47
CA LEU A 650 -26.61 -18.45 -19.64
C LEU A 650 -27.98 -18.72 -20.26
N ARG A 651 -28.86 -19.39 -19.50
CA ARG A 651 -30.20 -19.81 -19.94
C ARG A 651 -31.24 -19.50 -18.88
N THR A 652 -32.50 -19.39 -19.28
CA THR A 652 -33.62 -19.32 -18.35
C THR A 652 -33.93 -20.71 -17.79
N GLU A 653 -34.33 -20.78 -16.52
CA GLU A 653 -34.72 -22.04 -15.86
C GLU A 653 -35.92 -22.72 -16.53
N HIS A 654 -36.84 -21.92 -17.07
CA HIS A 654 -37.97 -22.38 -17.87
C HIS A 654 -37.93 -21.75 -19.25
N ALA A 655 -38.51 -22.44 -20.24
CA ALA A 655 -38.62 -21.91 -21.60
C ALA A 655 -39.43 -20.61 -21.61
N ARG A 656 -38.93 -19.59 -22.33
CA ARG A 656 -39.58 -18.28 -22.48
C ARG A 656 -39.86 -17.98 -23.96
N VAL A 657 -40.70 -16.99 -24.22
CA VAL A 657 -40.98 -16.56 -25.60
C VAL A 657 -39.73 -15.91 -26.19
N ASN A 658 -39.35 -16.27 -27.42
CA ASN A 658 -38.21 -15.67 -28.11
C ASN A 658 -38.41 -14.14 -28.24
N GLY A 659 -37.35 -13.40 -27.94
CA GLY A 659 -37.38 -11.94 -27.90
C GLY A 659 -37.72 -11.32 -26.55
N SER A 660 -38.10 -12.13 -25.54
CA SER A 660 -38.33 -11.63 -24.17
C SER A 660 -37.09 -10.91 -23.64
N ARG A 661 -37.25 -9.69 -23.13
CA ARG A 661 -36.16 -8.90 -22.56
C ARG A 661 -35.84 -9.37 -21.15
N ILE A 662 -34.55 -9.45 -20.83
CA ILE A 662 -34.04 -9.69 -19.47
C ILE A 662 -33.90 -8.33 -18.78
N SER A 663 -34.49 -8.22 -17.59
CA SER A 663 -34.59 -6.99 -16.78
C SER A 663 -33.87 -7.13 -15.45
#